data_AF-A0AAU4CG98-F1
#
_entry.id   AF-A0AAU4CG98-F1
#
_cell.length_a   1.000
_cell.length_b   1.000
_cell.length_c   1.000
_cell.angle_alpha   90.00
_cell.angle_beta   90.00
_cell.angle_gamma   90.00
#
_symmetry.space_group_name_H-M   'P 1'
#
loop_
_entity.id
_entity.type
_entity.pdbx_description
1 polymer ?
#
loop_
_entity_poly.entity_id
_entity_poly.type
_entity_poly.pdbx_seq_one_letter_code
_entity_poly.pdbx_strand_id
1 'polypeptide(L)'
;MRAAARAFGARWRDRVAASDPGLLRLAAGLRTVGAIALALAVLSVLGADVSHLVAGAIASMVATFAVREKQRGRQAVTLVLGLPVALASVSLAALLSSRTVAGDFFFIALIFCAVYGRRFGDRGTALGLIGFQVYFMALFVGVGISSLPGYLGVVALAFACSATARFLLVPQTPSGILERLRQAFRARLAQLLDAQLDLLDAGQDDAEKALGQVREGTARLHETAMMIQGRLAEGTPDETVARLVQRRIADAEIAAERLGLLLLTARSAERADTLTLHLPGAPLPEATRLPVRDEALDTLRHDLRALRLLVRHPVEARSGTVLSQMRNRLLGYREEENLPQAPPPVQDVFRGLGEAARAVLGLRIALDGPQDESGDSPETARSREELDAEDAAIGGAEEDEAPATEDTGLRRPTTRAAVQVAVGSSLAILGGELLSAHRWYWAVLTCWIVFINTSSTGEILVKGYRRLLGTVLGVVAGIVLAGLVGHHTWTAFAVVLLCVFAMFYTAPLSYTLMSFFVTAALGVLYTLLHTYSLSVLVLRVEETALGAACGIVAAALVLPVRTDRRTNELLATVLERLRGVTEAAVEQLSGAPPVDLLEQARDLDQALADLRAATQPLTHPVTPLRSRRDTARYVVALLETCAYHARSLAATAELLPTHPSIAADPRLRRAGARILHNIGAIDARVADERSTAEVLAGPSVAALLKPGVPGTPRYGRVTDRVLRHLQRLDEAVVGLARPLGAPVAEPK
;
A
#
# COMPACT_ATOMS: atom_id res chain seq x y z
N MET A 1 16.25 30.42 20.13
CA MET A 1 14.80 30.22 19.85
C MET A 1 14.46 29.96 18.39
N ARG A 2 14.87 30.77 17.39
CA ARG A 2 14.51 30.55 15.97
C ARG A 2 15.03 29.23 15.36
N ALA A 3 16.23 28.77 15.72
CA ALA A 3 16.76 27.48 15.25
C ALA A 3 16.03 26.28 15.86
N ALA A 4 15.67 26.35 17.15
CA ALA A 4 14.88 25.32 17.84
C ALA A 4 13.45 25.23 17.31
N ALA A 5 12.82 26.37 16.99
CA ALA A 5 11.49 26.41 16.36
C ALA A 5 11.51 25.84 14.93
N ARG A 6 12.59 26.09 14.15
CA ARG A 6 12.78 25.46 12.82
C ARG A 6 13.02 23.95 12.92
N ALA A 7 13.81 23.50 13.89
CA ALA A 7 14.06 22.08 14.14
C ALA A 7 12.80 21.33 14.63
N PHE A 8 11.98 21.97 15.46
CA PHE A 8 10.69 21.43 15.90
C PHE A 8 9.68 21.37 14.76
N GLY A 9 9.58 22.43 13.94
CA GLY A 9 8.73 22.46 12.75
C GLY A 9 9.13 21.41 11.70
N ALA A 10 10.43 21.18 11.50
CA ALA A 10 10.94 20.12 10.62
C ALA A 10 10.60 18.72 11.17
N ARG A 11 10.84 18.44 12.45
CA ARG A 11 10.47 17.16 13.07
C ARG A 11 8.96 16.89 13.05
N TRP A 12 8.14 17.93 13.23
CA TRP A 12 6.69 17.80 13.15
C TRP A 12 6.22 17.55 11.72
N ARG A 13 6.76 18.30 10.74
CA ARG A 13 6.53 18.03 9.31
C ARG A 13 6.94 16.62 8.91
N ASP A 14 8.08 16.12 9.39
CA ASP A 14 8.55 14.77 9.09
C ASP A 14 7.67 13.69 9.72
N ARG A 15 7.15 13.92 10.94
CA ARG A 15 6.16 13.01 11.54
C ARG A 15 4.84 13.02 10.79
N VAL A 16 4.38 14.19 10.36
CA VAL A 16 3.14 14.31 9.57
C VAL A 16 3.32 13.64 8.20
N ALA A 17 4.43 13.90 7.50
CA ALA A 17 4.76 13.28 6.22
C ALA A 17 4.95 11.76 6.32
N ALA A 18 5.50 11.27 7.43
CA ALA A 18 5.56 9.83 7.70
C ALA A 18 4.19 9.23 8.01
N SER A 19 3.31 9.95 8.70
CA SER A 19 1.95 9.48 9.02
C SER A 19 1.00 9.49 7.82
N ASP A 20 1.16 10.45 6.90
CA ASP A 20 0.33 10.64 5.71
C ASP A 20 1.21 10.99 4.49
N PRO A 21 1.84 9.97 3.86
CA PRO A 21 2.72 10.18 2.72
C PRO A 21 1.94 10.85 1.58
N GLY A 22 2.51 11.94 1.05
CA GLY A 22 1.86 12.74 0.00
C GLY A 22 0.74 13.68 0.47
N LEU A 23 0.46 13.74 1.78
CA LEU A 23 -0.68 14.46 2.38
C LEU A 23 -2.03 14.07 1.75
N LEU A 24 -2.14 12.82 1.31
CA LEU A 24 -3.29 12.35 0.55
C LEU A 24 -4.54 12.29 1.43
N ARG A 25 -4.41 11.85 2.68
CA ARG A 25 -5.52 11.74 3.64
C ARG A 25 -5.95 13.12 4.11
N LEU A 26 -5.00 13.99 4.45
CA LEU A 26 -5.25 15.36 4.85
C LEU A 26 -6.00 16.13 3.75
N ALA A 27 -5.54 16.04 2.51
CA ALA A 27 -6.17 16.72 1.39
C ALA A 27 -7.56 16.15 1.05
N ALA A 28 -7.76 14.83 1.17
CA ALA A 28 -9.09 14.23 1.01
C ALA A 28 -10.07 14.74 2.07
N GLY A 29 -9.63 14.81 3.35
CA GLY A 29 -10.41 15.38 4.45
C GLY A 29 -10.72 16.86 4.24
N LEU A 30 -9.70 17.69 4.01
CA LEU A 30 -9.84 19.14 3.82
C LEU A 30 -10.73 19.49 2.62
N ARG A 31 -10.59 18.76 1.50
CA ARG A 31 -11.43 18.99 0.32
C ARG A 31 -12.90 18.71 0.63
N THR A 32 -13.18 17.60 1.31
CA THR A 32 -14.56 17.20 1.60
C THR A 32 -15.19 18.15 2.62
N VAL A 33 -14.47 18.47 3.70
CA VAL A 33 -14.90 19.45 4.70
C VAL A 33 -15.09 20.83 4.08
N GLY A 34 -14.15 21.26 3.22
CA GLY A 34 -14.24 22.53 2.51
C GLY A 34 -15.45 22.61 1.58
N ALA A 35 -15.74 21.52 0.85
CA ALA A 35 -16.94 21.44 0.00
C ALA A 35 -18.23 21.55 0.83
N ILE A 36 -18.32 20.83 1.95
CA ILE A 36 -19.48 20.86 2.83
C ILE A 36 -19.63 22.23 3.49
N ALA A 37 -18.56 22.79 4.05
CA ALA A 37 -18.60 24.09 4.71
C ALA A 37 -19.00 25.21 3.75
N LEU A 38 -18.51 25.15 2.50
CA LEU A 38 -18.91 26.09 1.44
C LEU A 38 -20.40 25.94 1.09
N ALA A 39 -20.89 24.71 0.95
CA ALA A 39 -22.31 24.45 0.68
C ALA A 39 -23.20 24.95 1.82
N LEU A 40 -22.83 24.67 3.08
CA LEU A 40 -23.54 25.15 4.27
C LEU A 40 -23.54 26.67 4.34
N ALA A 41 -22.40 27.32 4.07
CA ALA A 41 -22.29 28.78 4.07
C ALA A 41 -23.23 29.39 3.03
N VAL A 42 -23.18 28.94 1.78
CA VAL A 42 -24.03 29.47 0.71
C VAL A 42 -25.52 29.23 1.02
N LEU A 43 -25.89 28.00 1.41
CA LEU A 43 -27.29 27.69 1.75
C LEU A 43 -27.80 28.49 2.94
N SER A 44 -26.96 28.76 3.94
CA SER A 44 -27.35 29.59 5.08
C SER A 44 -27.58 31.05 4.71
N VAL A 45 -26.78 31.61 3.79
CA VAL A 45 -26.98 32.97 3.27
C VAL A 45 -28.28 33.05 2.46
N LEU A 46 -28.65 31.97 1.78
CA LEU A 46 -29.93 31.86 1.06
C LEU A 46 -31.13 31.61 2.00
N GLY A 47 -30.92 31.53 3.32
CA GLY A 47 -31.99 31.30 4.29
C GLY A 47 -32.59 29.89 4.24
N ALA A 48 -31.83 28.91 3.76
CA ALA A 48 -32.29 27.52 3.66
C ALA A 48 -32.54 26.90 5.04
N ASP A 49 -33.60 26.10 5.17
CA ASP A 49 -33.91 25.33 6.37
C ASP A 49 -32.92 24.17 6.60
N VAL A 50 -32.99 23.59 7.79
CA VAL A 50 -32.07 22.55 8.25
C VAL A 50 -32.08 21.33 7.32
N SER A 51 -33.22 20.94 6.75
CA SER A 51 -33.28 19.80 5.82
C SER A 51 -32.50 20.06 4.52
N HIS A 52 -32.58 21.27 3.97
CA HIS A 52 -31.77 21.65 2.80
C HIS A 52 -30.27 21.73 3.14
N LEU A 53 -29.92 22.23 4.34
CA LEU A 53 -28.52 22.23 4.82
C LEU A 53 -27.94 20.81 4.94
N VAL A 54 -28.71 19.88 5.53
CA VAL A 54 -28.30 18.48 5.68
C VAL A 54 -28.17 17.79 4.31
N ALA A 55 -29.13 18.00 3.41
CA ALA A 55 -29.07 17.48 2.04
C ALA A 55 -27.84 18.00 1.29
N GLY A 56 -27.57 19.31 1.36
CA GLY A 56 -26.40 19.93 0.74
C GLY A 56 -25.09 19.36 1.27
N ALA A 57 -24.99 19.16 2.60
CA ALA A 57 -23.81 18.55 3.23
C ALA A 57 -23.56 17.12 2.73
N ILE A 58 -24.60 16.27 2.69
CA ILE A 58 -24.47 14.89 2.21
C ILE A 58 -24.14 14.86 0.71
N ALA A 59 -24.82 15.67 -0.10
CA ALA A 59 -24.57 15.75 -1.55
C ALA A 59 -23.13 16.21 -1.86
N SER A 60 -22.61 17.22 -1.16
CA SER A 60 -21.24 17.70 -1.33
C SER A 60 -20.21 16.64 -0.91
N MET A 61 -20.49 15.91 0.18
CA MET A 61 -19.68 14.78 0.61
C MET A 61 -19.60 13.70 -0.47
N VAL A 62 -20.75 13.29 -1.02
CA VAL A 62 -20.85 12.27 -2.06
C VAL A 62 -20.14 12.70 -3.35
N ALA A 63 -20.40 13.92 -3.83
CA ALA A 63 -19.76 14.47 -5.02
C ALA A 63 -18.23 14.57 -4.85
N THR A 64 -17.75 14.82 -3.63
CA THR A 64 -16.31 14.88 -3.37
C THR A 64 -15.70 13.49 -3.34
N PHE A 65 -16.30 12.55 -2.63
CA PHE A 65 -15.75 11.22 -2.38
C PHE A 65 -15.83 10.27 -3.57
N ALA A 66 -16.91 10.32 -4.34
CA ALA A 66 -17.16 9.35 -5.41
C ALA A 66 -16.15 9.47 -6.57
N VAL A 67 -15.64 10.67 -6.83
CA VAL A 67 -14.71 10.94 -7.95
C VAL A 67 -13.28 10.55 -7.54
N ARG A 68 -12.82 9.39 -8.03
CA ARG A 68 -11.51 8.77 -7.70
C ARG A 68 -10.44 8.89 -8.78
N GLU A 69 -10.80 9.30 -10.00
CA GLU A 69 -9.87 9.42 -11.13
C GLU A 69 -8.65 10.28 -10.78
N LYS A 70 -7.46 9.93 -11.29
CA LYS A 70 -6.19 10.60 -10.95
C LYS A 70 -5.95 11.90 -11.73
N GLN A 71 -6.47 11.99 -12.95
CA GLN A 71 -6.26 13.13 -13.86
C GLN A 71 -7.35 14.20 -13.71
N ARG A 72 -6.95 15.48 -13.68
CA ARG A 72 -7.87 16.62 -13.50
C ARG A 72 -8.95 16.72 -14.58
N GLY A 73 -8.59 16.52 -15.84
CA GLY A 73 -9.53 16.57 -16.96
C GLY A 73 -10.62 15.50 -16.84
N ARG A 74 -10.21 14.26 -16.56
CA ARG A 74 -11.15 13.15 -16.34
C ARG A 74 -12.07 13.42 -15.14
N GLN A 75 -11.50 13.88 -14.01
CA GLN A 75 -12.29 14.27 -12.83
C GLN A 75 -13.38 15.29 -13.15
N ALA A 76 -13.08 16.31 -13.95
CA ALA A 76 -14.05 17.33 -14.36
C ALA A 76 -15.19 16.72 -15.17
N VAL A 77 -14.88 15.87 -16.15
CA VAL A 77 -15.88 15.15 -16.94
C VAL A 77 -16.77 14.28 -16.05
N THR A 78 -16.19 13.53 -15.12
CA THR A 78 -16.97 12.68 -14.20
C THR A 78 -17.85 13.49 -13.25
N LEU A 79 -17.41 14.66 -12.80
CA LEU A 79 -18.22 15.54 -11.95
C LEU A 79 -19.39 16.15 -12.75
N VAL A 80 -19.15 16.55 -14.01
CA VAL A 80 -20.20 17.04 -14.91
C VAL A 80 -21.21 15.94 -15.23
N LEU A 81 -20.77 14.71 -15.52
CA LEU A 81 -21.66 13.57 -15.76
C LEU A 81 -22.38 13.10 -14.49
N GLY A 82 -21.75 13.26 -13.32
CA GLY A 82 -22.31 12.90 -12.03
C GLY A 82 -23.51 13.76 -11.64
N LEU A 83 -23.54 15.03 -12.04
CA LEU A 83 -24.65 15.93 -11.72
C LEU A 83 -26.00 15.46 -12.32
N PRO A 84 -26.13 15.19 -13.64
CA PRO A 84 -27.34 14.61 -14.19
C PRO A 84 -27.78 13.31 -13.51
N VAL A 85 -26.83 12.43 -13.17
CA VAL A 85 -27.12 11.17 -12.45
C VAL A 85 -27.68 11.46 -11.06
N ALA A 86 -27.11 12.43 -10.34
CA ALA A 86 -27.59 12.85 -9.03
C ALA A 86 -29.01 13.45 -9.11
N LEU A 87 -29.25 14.35 -10.07
CA LEU A 87 -30.56 14.98 -10.28
C LEU A 87 -31.63 13.95 -10.67
N ALA A 88 -31.31 13.01 -11.55
CA ALA A 88 -32.19 11.90 -11.90
C ALA A 88 -32.50 11.02 -10.67
N SER A 89 -31.49 10.75 -9.84
CA SER A 89 -31.64 9.93 -8.63
C SER A 89 -32.55 10.59 -7.59
N VAL A 90 -32.39 11.90 -7.31
CA VAL A 90 -33.30 12.64 -6.42
C VAL A 90 -34.72 12.68 -6.98
N SER A 91 -34.86 12.93 -8.29
CA SER A 91 -36.16 12.97 -8.94
C SER A 91 -36.87 11.62 -8.83
N LEU A 92 -36.19 10.52 -9.15
CA LEU A 92 -36.75 9.17 -9.06
C LEU A 92 -37.10 8.80 -7.62
N ALA A 93 -36.28 9.17 -6.63
CA ALA A 93 -36.61 8.97 -5.22
C ALA A 93 -37.89 9.72 -4.83
N ALA A 94 -38.03 10.98 -5.24
CA ALA A 94 -39.20 11.80 -4.94
C ALA A 94 -40.48 11.24 -5.58
N LEU A 95 -40.41 10.81 -6.85
CA LEU A 95 -41.57 10.21 -7.54
C LEU A 95 -41.99 8.86 -6.92
N LEU A 96 -41.01 8.02 -6.58
CA LEU A 96 -41.25 6.67 -6.05
C LEU A 96 -41.59 6.66 -4.56
N SER A 97 -41.41 7.77 -3.83
CA SER A 97 -41.74 7.90 -2.41
C SER A 97 -43.20 7.51 -2.07
N SER A 98 -44.12 7.68 -3.02
CA SER A 98 -45.54 7.33 -2.87
C SER A 98 -45.87 5.85 -3.18
N ARG A 99 -44.93 5.11 -3.80
CA ARG A 99 -45.12 3.72 -4.27
C ARG A 99 -44.04 2.82 -3.67
N THR A 100 -44.22 2.40 -2.42
CA THR A 100 -43.23 1.62 -1.64
C THR A 100 -42.65 0.44 -2.42
N VAL A 101 -43.49 -0.48 -2.88
CA VAL A 101 -43.04 -1.68 -3.62
C VAL A 101 -42.26 -1.34 -4.89
N ALA A 102 -42.73 -0.36 -5.67
CA ALA A 102 -42.03 0.05 -6.89
C ALA A 102 -40.70 0.75 -6.57
N GLY A 103 -40.64 1.50 -5.47
CA GLY A 103 -39.43 2.09 -4.93
C GLY A 103 -38.39 1.04 -4.55
N ASP A 104 -38.79 -0.04 -3.88
CA ASP A 104 -37.89 -1.11 -3.44
C ASP A 104 -37.27 -1.85 -4.62
N PHE A 105 -38.08 -2.21 -5.63
CA PHE A 105 -37.58 -2.83 -6.86
C PHE A 105 -36.62 -1.90 -7.61
N PHE A 106 -36.95 -0.61 -7.72
CA PHE A 106 -36.07 0.36 -8.35
C PHE A 106 -34.77 0.51 -7.56
N PHE A 107 -34.82 0.51 -6.22
CA PHE A 107 -33.64 0.63 -5.39
C PHE A 107 -32.69 -0.56 -5.56
N ILE A 108 -33.23 -1.79 -5.66
CA ILE A 108 -32.43 -2.99 -6.01
C ILE A 108 -31.81 -2.84 -7.41
N ALA A 109 -32.59 -2.39 -8.39
CA ALA A 109 -32.09 -2.17 -9.75
C ALA A 109 -30.98 -1.11 -9.79
N LEU A 110 -31.13 -0.01 -9.04
CA LEU A 110 -30.12 1.04 -8.91
C LEU A 110 -28.84 0.49 -8.27
N ILE A 111 -28.96 -0.32 -7.22
CA ILE A 111 -27.83 -1.00 -6.58
C ILE A 111 -27.10 -1.91 -7.58
N PHE A 112 -27.85 -2.73 -8.32
CA PHE A 112 -27.29 -3.60 -9.34
C PHE A 112 -26.54 -2.78 -10.40
N CYS A 113 -27.17 -1.75 -10.96
CA CYS A 113 -26.55 -0.86 -11.95
C CYS A 113 -25.30 -0.15 -11.41
N ALA A 114 -25.33 0.30 -10.14
CA ALA A 114 -24.20 0.96 -9.51
C ALA A 114 -23.00 0.02 -9.31
N VAL A 115 -23.24 -1.25 -8.98
CA VAL A 115 -22.16 -2.24 -8.84
C VAL A 115 -21.69 -2.75 -10.20
N TYR A 116 -22.62 -3.01 -11.13
CA TYR A 116 -22.31 -3.44 -12.49
C TYR A 116 -21.52 -2.39 -13.27
N GLY A 117 -21.85 -1.10 -13.07
CA GLY A 117 -21.16 0.03 -13.67
C GLY A 117 -19.67 0.12 -13.29
N ARG A 118 -19.22 -0.53 -12.21
CA ARG A 118 -17.79 -0.59 -11.82
C ARG A 118 -16.91 -1.20 -12.91
N ARG A 119 -17.49 -1.96 -13.86
CA ARG A 119 -16.78 -2.51 -15.02
C ARG A 119 -16.19 -1.45 -15.94
N PHE A 120 -16.74 -0.23 -15.93
CA PHE A 120 -16.26 0.89 -16.76
C PHE A 120 -15.18 1.72 -16.04
N GLY A 121 -14.40 1.07 -15.17
CA GLY A 121 -13.33 1.68 -14.38
C GLY A 121 -13.80 2.65 -13.30
N ASP A 122 -12.92 3.59 -12.95
CA ASP A 122 -13.15 4.59 -11.89
C ASP A 122 -14.38 5.45 -12.14
N ARG A 123 -14.64 5.81 -13.41
CA ARG A 123 -15.79 6.65 -13.77
C ARG A 123 -17.11 5.94 -13.52
N GLY A 124 -17.25 4.71 -13.99
CA GLY A 124 -18.46 3.93 -13.76
C GLY A 124 -18.70 3.68 -12.26
N THR A 125 -17.63 3.42 -11.52
CA THR A 125 -17.67 3.31 -10.06
C THR A 125 -18.15 4.60 -9.39
N ALA A 126 -17.64 5.76 -9.83
CA ALA A 126 -18.03 7.07 -9.31
C ALA A 126 -19.51 7.41 -9.59
N LEU A 127 -19.97 7.22 -10.83
CA LEU A 127 -21.36 7.48 -11.21
C LEU A 127 -22.34 6.57 -10.45
N GLY A 128 -22.00 5.29 -10.28
CA GLY A 128 -22.79 4.36 -9.46
C GLY A 128 -22.85 4.77 -8.00
N LEU A 129 -21.72 5.17 -7.41
CA LEU A 129 -21.64 5.72 -6.04
C LEU A 129 -22.50 6.97 -5.88
N ILE A 130 -22.44 7.91 -6.83
CA ILE A 130 -23.23 9.15 -6.82
C ILE A 130 -24.72 8.82 -6.87
N GLY A 131 -25.16 8.03 -7.86
CA GLY A 131 -26.58 7.72 -8.04
C GLY A 131 -27.18 7.05 -6.80
N PHE A 132 -26.51 6.02 -6.29
CA PHE A 132 -26.96 5.31 -5.10
C PHE A 132 -26.99 6.19 -3.84
N GLN A 133 -25.92 6.94 -3.56
CA GLN A 133 -25.83 7.75 -2.34
C GLN A 133 -26.75 8.98 -2.37
N VAL A 134 -26.96 9.58 -3.54
CA VAL A 134 -27.88 10.71 -3.69
C VAL A 134 -29.34 10.24 -3.61
N TYR A 135 -29.66 9.06 -4.16
CA TYR A 135 -30.98 8.43 -3.94
C TYR A 135 -31.22 8.17 -2.45
N PHE A 136 -30.23 7.59 -1.77
CA PHE A 136 -30.26 7.36 -0.33
C PHE A 136 -30.43 8.65 0.48
N MET A 137 -29.73 9.72 0.11
CA MET A 137 -29.89 11.04 0.73
C MET A 137 -31.34 11.55 0.59
N ALA A 138 -31.96 11.39 -0.58
CA ALA A 138 -33.33 11.81 -0.80
C ALA A 138 -34.32 11.05 0.08
N LEU A 139 -34.12 9.73 0.27
CA LEU A 139 -34.90 8.93 1.24
C LEU A 139 -34.64 9.38 2.69
N PHE A 140 -33.39 9.67 3.03
CA PHE A 140 -33.00 10.06 4.39
C PHE A 140 -33.61 11.39 4.84
N VAL A 141 -33.68 12.37 3.93
CA VAL A 141 -34.26 13.70 4.21
C VAL A 141 -35.78 13.71 4.01
N GLY A 142 -36.34 12.75 3.27
CA GLY A 142 -37.78 12.64 3.02
C GLY A 142 -38.26 13.55 1.89
N VAL A 143 -37.55 13.58 0.76
CA VAL A 143 -37.87 14.46 -0.38
C VAL A 143 -39.20 14.05 -1.02
N GLY A 144 -40.17 14.98 -1.02
CA GLY A 144 -41.44 14.83 -1.74
C GLY A 144 -41.44 15.56 -3.09
N ILE A 145 -42.43 15.24 -3.93
CA ILE A 145 -42.61 15.83 -5.28
C ILE A 145 -42.75 17.36 -5.21
N SER A 146 -43.45 17.90 -4.21
CA SER A 146 -43.66 19.34 -4.03
C SER A 146 -42.36 20.08 -3.66
N SER A 147 -41.48 19.45 -2.89
CA SER A 147 -40.18 20.01 -2.48
C SER A 147 -39.06 19.76 -3.49
N LEU A 148 -39.31 18.96 -4.53
CA LEU A 148 -38.28 18.51 -5.49
C LEU A 148 -37.46 19.65 -6.11
N PRO A 149 -38.05 20.78 -6.58
CA PRO A 149 -37.28 21.86 -7.19
C PRO A 149 -36.20 22.44 -6.25
N GLY A 150 -36.52 22.57 -4.95
CA GLY A 150 -35.57 23.04 -3.95
C GLY A 150 -34.37 22.11 -3.79
N TYR A 151 -34.62 20.80 -3.70
CA TYR A 151 -33.56 19.80 -3.59
C TYR A 151 -32.72 19.64 -4.87
N LEU A 152 -33.30 19.84 -6.06
CA LEU A 152 -32.51 19.89 -7.30
C LEU A 152 -31.51 21.05 -7.27
N GLY A 153 -31.94 22.23 -6.82
CA GLY A 153 -31.07 23.39 -6.60
C GLY A 153 -29.96 23.11 -5.59
N VAL A 154 -30.28 22.47 -4.46
CA VAL A 154 -29.31 22.07 -3.43
C VAL A 154 -28.26 21.12 -3.99
N VAL A 155 -28.66 20.10 -4.75
CA VAL A 155 -27.72 19.15 -5.36
C VAL A 155 -26.81 19.82 -6.38
N ALA A 156 -27.36 20.70 -7.24
CA ALA A 156 -26.56 21.46 -8.19
C ALA A 156 -25.52 22.34 -7.48
N LEU A 157 -25.93 23.06 -6.43
CA LEU A 157 -25.04 23.86 -5.61
C LEU A 157 -23.97 23.01 -4.91
N ALA A 158 -24.34 21.84 -4.39
CA ALA A 158 -23.42 20.94 -3.72
C ALA A 158 -22.32 20.42 -4.65
N PHE A 159 -22.67 20.13 -5.92
CA PHE A 159 -21.71 19.77 -6.97
C PHE A 159 -20.81 20.94 -7.36
N ALA A 160 -21.36 22.16 -7.46
CA ALA A 160 -20.57 23.37 -7.69
C ALA A 160 -19.57 23.61 -6.55
N CYS A 161 -20.00 23.48 -5.30
CA CYS A 161 -19.13 23.60 -4.13
C CYS A 161 -18.05 22.51 -4.09
N SER A 162 -18.39 21.28 -4.47
CA SER A 162 -17.41 20.18 -4.64
C SER A 162 -16.37 20.49 -5.73
N ALA A 163 -16.81 21.04 -6.87
CA ALA A 163 -15.91 21.48 -7.94
C ALA A 163 -14.98 22.61 -7.46
N THR A 164 -15.52 23.62 -6.78
CA THR A 164 -14.72 24.73 -6.20
C THR A 164 -13.72 24.22 -5.16
N ALA A 165 -14.14 23.34 -4.26
CA ALA A 165 -13.24 22.77 -3.27
C ALA A 165 -12.13 21.93 -3.91
N ARG A 166 -12.44 21.17 -4.96
CA ARG A 166 -11.50 20.28 -5.66
C ARG A 166 -10.52 21.05 -6.55
N PHE A 167 -10.98 22.03 -7.30
CA PHE A 167 -10.17 22.70 -8.33
C PHE A 167 -9.59 24.04 -7.87
N LEU A 168 -10.23 24.74 -6.93
CA LEU A 168 -9.78 26.06 -6.44
C LEU A 168 -9.23 26.02 -4.99
N LEU A 169 -9.94 25.42 -4.03
CA LEU A 169 -9.52 25.49 -2.61
C LEU A 169 -8.39 24.51 -2.26
N VAL A 170 -8.49 23.26 -2.70
CA VAL A 170 -7.50 22.21 -2.42
C VAL A 170 -7.02 21.59 -3.74
N PRO A 171 -6.37 22.38 -4.62
CA PRO A 171 -5.91 21.92 -5.92
C PRO A 171 -4.82 20.86 -5.76
N GLN A 172 -5.05 19.66 -6.30
CA GLN A 172 -4.03 18.61 -6.38
C GLN A 172 -3.59 18.43 -7.82
N THR A 173 -2.33 18.72 -8.12
CA THR A 173 -1.70 18.36 -9.40
C THR A 173 -1.04 16.99 -9.24
N PRO A 174 -1.05 16.14 -10.29
CA PRO A 174 -0.30 14.87 -10.28
C PRO A 174 1.18 15.08 -9.92
N SER A 175 1.82 16.09 -10.53
CA SER A 175 3.21 16.49 -10.25
C SER A 175 3.43 16.88 -8.78
N GLY A 176 2.52 17.67 -8.20
CA GLY A 176 2.62 18.09 -6.80
C GLY A 176 2.38 16.96 -5.80
N ILE A 177 1.56 15.97 -6.15
CA ILE A 177 1.42 14.73 -5.34
C ILE A 177 2.70 13.92 -5.42
N LEU A 178 3.24 13.71 -6.62
CA LEU A 178 4.45 12.93 -6.84
C LEU A 178 5.63 13.54 -6.07
N GLU A 179 5.81 14.86 -6.11
CA GLU A 179 6.85 15.54 -5.36
C GLU A 179 6.70 15.37 -3.84
N ARG A 180 5.48 15.48 -3.30
CA ARG A 180 5.23 15.21 -1.88
C ARG A 180 5.48 13.74 -1.49
N LEU A 181 5.17 12.79 -2.37
CA LEU A 181 5.46 11.38 -2.13
C LEU A 181 6.97 11.11 -2.15
N ARG A 182 7.71 11.73 -3.07
CA ARG A 182 9.19 11.69 -3.14
C ARG A 182 9.81 12.24 -1.86
N GLN A 183 9.30 13.37 -1.34
CA GLN A 183 9.72 13.93 -0.05
C GLN A 183 9.39 12.99 1.13
N ALA A 184 8.21 12.37 1.13
CA ALA A 184 7.82 11.40 2.15
C ALA A 184 8.71 10.14 2.12
N PHE A 185 9.10 9.67 0.92
CA PHE A 185 10.03 8.57 0.76
C PHE A 185 11.40 8.89 1.38
N ARG A 186 11.98 10.07 1.08
CA ARG A 186 13.23 10.54 1.72
C ARG A 186 13.10 10.61 3.25
N ALA A 187 11.99 11.13 3.76
CA ALA A 187 11.75 11.21 5.20
C ALA A 187 11.65 9.82 5.85
N ARG A 188 10.97 8.85 5.21
CA ARG A 188 10.87 7.47 5.69
C ARG A 188 12.21 6.74 5.61
N LEU A 189 13.00 6.98 4.56
CA LEU A 189 14.36 6.45 4.44
C LEU A 189 15.25 6.96 5.58
N ALA A 190 15.20 8.26 5.88
CA ALA A 190 15.93 8.82 7.03
C ALA A 190 15.46 8.25 8.38
N GLN A 191 14.16 7.96 8.54
CA GLN A 191 13.62 7.30 9.74
C GLN A 191 14.05 5.84 9.85
N LEU A 192 14.17 5.13 8.73
CA LEU A 192 14.73 3.77 8.70
C LEU A 192 16.21 3.78 9.11
N LEU A 193 17.00 4.74 8.63
CA LEU A 193 18.39 4.93 9.07
C LEU A 193 18.49 5.26 10.57
N ASP A 194 17.54 6.03 11.11
CA ASP A 194 17.43 6.27 12.57
C ASP A 194 17.13 4.97 13.33
N ALA A 195 16.19 4.15 12.85
CA ALA A 195 15.88 2.86 13.47
C ALA A 195 17.07 1.87 13.38
N GLN A 196 17.85 1.93 12.30
CA GLN A 196 19.08 1.14 12.12
C GLN A 196 20.21 1.60 13.06
N LEU A 197 20.33 2.91 13.30
CA LEU A 197 21.21 3.46 14.33
C LEU A 197 20.77 3.01 15.73
N ASP A 198 19.48 3.09 16.04
CA ASP A 198 18.94 2.63 17.32
C ASP A 198 19.16 1.12 17.50
N LEU A 199 19.04 0.33 16.43
CA LEU A 199 19.37 -1.09 16.42
C LEU A 199 20.86 -1.33 16.65
N LEU A 200 21.77 -0.49 16.14
CA LEU A 200 23.20 -0.60 16.43
C LEU A 200 23.50 -0.29 17.90
N ASP A 201 22.79 0.67 18.50
CA ASP A 201 22.99 1.13 19.88
C ASP A 201 22.22 0.31 20.94
N ALA A 202 21.22 -0.46 20.55
CA ALA A 202 20.34 -1.21 21.46
C ALA A 202 21.11 -2.20 22.35
N GLY A 203 20.77 -2.27 23.64
CA GLY A 203 21.21 -3.34 24.54
C GLY A 203 20.55 -4.69 24.21
N GLN A 204 20.87 -5.75 24.96
CA GLN A 204 20.26 -7.07 24.78
C GLN A 204 18.73 -7.03 24.98
N ASP A 205 18.26 -6.28 25.98
CA ASP A 205 16.83 -6.18 26.33
C ASP A 205 16.01 -5.33 25.32
N ASP A 206 16.65 -4.38 24.65
CA ASP A 206 15.99 -3.47 23.70
C ASP A 206 16.14 -3.91 22.22
N ALA A 207 16.99 -4.90 21.93
CA ALA A 207 17.31 -5.32 20.57
C ALA A 207 16.07 -5.79 19.78
N GLU A 208 15.15 -6.51 20.43
CA GLU A 208 13.93 -6.99 19.77
C GLU A 208 13.00 -5.83 19.41
N LYS A 209 12.90 -4.83 20.30
CA LYS A 209 12.13 -3.61 20.06
C LYS A 209 12.74 -2.77 18.94
N ALA A 210 14.06 -2.60 18.94
CA ALA A 210 14.78 -1.88 17.88
C ALA A 210 14.67 -2.59 16.53
N LEU A 211 14.77 -3.93 16.50
CA LEU A 211 14.52 -4.71 15.30
C LEU A 211 13.08 -4.54 14.82
N GLY A 212 12.10 -4.56 15.73
CA GLY A 212 10.70 -4.25 15.41
C GLY A 212 10.54 -2.91 14.69
N GLN A 213 11.26 -1.87 15.12
CA GLN A 213 11.27 -0.56 14.47
C GLN A 213 11.92 -0.59 13.08
N VAL A 214 12.99 -1.35 12.88
CA VAL A 214 13.61 -1.54 11.55
C VAL A 214 12.64 -2.26 10.61
N ARG A 215 12.00 -3.36 11.06
CA ARG A 215 11.00 -4.10 10.27
C ARG A 215 9.85 -3.18 9.85
N GLU A 216 9.31 -2.39 10.78
CA GLU A 216 8.25 -1.44 10.51
C GLU A 216 8.71 -0.31 9.57
N GLY A 217 9.94 0.18 9.74
CA GLY A 217 10.57 1.17 8.88
C GLY A 217 10.71 0.70 7.43
N THR A 218 11.20 -0.52 7.22
CA THR A 218 11.32 -1.14 5.89
C THR A 218 9.96 -1.29 5.22
N ALA A 219 8.97 -1.83 5.93
CA ALA A 219 7.61 -1.98 5.39
C ALA A 219 6.97 -0.64 5.02
N ARG A 220 7.17 0.41 5.83
CA ARG A 220 6.69 1.77 5.51
C ARG A 220 7.44 2.37 4.32
N LEU A 221 8.73 2.13 4.17
CA LEU A 221 9.49 2.62 3.01
C LEU A 221 8.94 2.00 1.72
N HIS A 222 8.78 0.67 1.71
CA HIS A 222 8.19 -0.09 0.62
C HIS A 222 6.77 0.41 0.25
N GLU A 223 5.90 0.62 1.25
CA GLU A 223 4.55 1.15 1.02
C GLU A 223 4.58 2.50 0.27
N THR A 224 5.55 3.36 0.57
CA THR A 224 5.68 4.66 -0.11
C THR A 224 6.27 4.52 -1.51
N ALA A 225 7.20 3.58 -1.71
CA ALA A 225 7.67 3.22 -3.05
C ALA A 225 6.50 2.79 -3.94
N MET A 226 5.68 1.84 -3.47
CA MET A 226 4.46 1.38 -4.18
C MET A 226 3.48 2.53 -4.48
N MET A 227 3.30 3.46 -3.54
CA MET A 227 2.46 4.65 -3.79
C MET A 227 3.02 5.55 -4.90
N ILE A 228 4.34 5.70 -4.99
CA ILE A 228 4.99 6.47 -6.07
C ILE A 228 4.79 5.74 -7.40
N GLN A 229 5.04 4.42 -7.44
CA GLN A 229 4.87 3.58 -8.62
C GLN A 229 3.45 3.65 -9.18
N GLY A 230 2.44 3.42 -8.35
CA GLY A 230 1.03 3.50 -8.75
C GLY A 230 0.58 4.90 -9.20
N ARG A 231 1.36 5.95 -8.93
CA ARG A 231 1.12 7.30 -9.46
C ARG A 231 1.88 7.57 -10.75
N LEU A 232 3.06 6.98 -10.92
CA LEU A 232 3.85 7.08 -12.14
C LEU A 232 3.16 6.38 -13.32
N ALA A 233 2.66 5.15 -13.13
CA ALA A 233 2.02 4.35 -14.17
C ALA A 233 0.75 4.97 -14.78
N GLU A 234 0.02 5.81 -14.04
CA GLU A 234 -1.25 6.39 -14.50
C GLU A 234 -1.20 7.91 -14.70
N GLY A 235 -0.08 8.56 -14.37
CA GLY A 235 -0.03 9.99 -14.10
C GLY A 235 1.04 10.80 -14.83
N THR A 236 2.07 10.17 -15.41
CA THR A 236 3.21 10.88 -16.02
C THR A 236 3.17 10.71 -17.54
N PRO A 237 3.24 11.79 -18.33
CA PRO A 237 3.29 11.70 -19.79
C PRO A 237 4.65 11.26 -20.33
N ASP A 238 5.71 11.32 -19.52
CA ASP A 238 7.07 10.89 -19.86
C ASP A 238 7.38 9.56 -19.16
N GLU A 239 7.35 8.49 -19.95
CA GLU A 239 7.56 7.12 -19.51
C GLU A 239 9.03 6.85 -19.14
N THR A 240 9.98 7.53 -19.78
CA THR A 240 11.41 7.37 -19.51
C THR A 240 11.77 7.91 -18.12
N VAL A 241 11.28 9.11 -17.78
CA VAL A 241 11.45 9.71 -16.45
C VAL A 241 10.76 8.87 -15.37
N ALA A 242 9.60 8.31 -15.68
CA ALA A 242 8.90 7.41 -14.76
C ALA A 242 9.72 6.15 -14.44
N ARG A 243 10.28 5.49 -15.47
CA ARG A 243 11.15 4.31 -15.32
C ARG A 243 12.41 4.63 -14.52
N LEU A 244 13.07 5.74 -14.84
CA LEU A 244 14.28 6.19 -14.14
C LEU A 244 14.01 6.43 -12.65
N VAL A 245 13.01 7.26 -12.33
CA VAL A 245 12.63 7.55 -10.93
C VAL A 245 12.29 6.27 -10.17
N GLN A 246 11.61 5.32 -10.82
CA GLN A 246 11.24 4.06 -10.21
C GLN A 246 12.44 3.17 -9.91
N ARG A 247 13.39 3.05 -10.83
CA ARG A 247 14.65 2.33 -10.62
C ARG A 247 15.40 2.90 -9.42
N ARG A 248 15.56 4.23 -9.36
CA ARG A 248 16.29 4.88 -8.25
C ARG A 248 15.62 4.74 -6.90
N ILE A 249 14.29 4.68 -6.86
CA ILE A 249 13.54 4.39 -5.63
C ILE A 249 13.79 2.95 -5.18
N ALA A 250 13.73 1.99 -6.11
CA ALA A 250 14.00 0.58 -5.81
C ALA A 250 15.44 0.36 -5.33
N ASP A 251 16.44 0.98 -5.98
CA ASP A 251 17.84 0.92 -5.57
C ASP A 251 18.03 1.41 -4.13
N ALA A 252 17.41 2.56 -3.79
CA ALA A 252 17.49 3.13 -2.45
C ALA A 252 16.81 2.25 -1.39
N GLU A 253 15.68 1.63 -1.73
CA GLU A 253 14.98 0.69 -0.86
C GLU A 253 15.82 -0.57 -0.59
N ILE A 254 16.33 -1.20 -1.65
CA ILE A 254 17.17 -2.42 -1.57
C ILE A 254 18.44 -2.13 -0.76
N ALA A 255 19.10 -1.00 -1.01
CA ALA A 255 20.32 -0.64 -0.29
C ALA A 255 20.05 -0.39 1.20
N ALA A 256 18.93 0.25 1.55
CA ALA A 256 18.55 0.48 2.93
C ALA A 256 18.19 -0.82 3.66
N GLU A 257 17.42 -1.71 3.03
CA GLU A 257 17.06 -3.03 3.56
C GLU A 257 18.30 -3.89 3.79
N ARG A 258 19.20 -3.93 2.80
CA ARG A 258 20.50 -4.60 2.91
C ARG A 258 21.34 -4.06 4.07
N LEU A 259 21.41 -2.74 4.25
CA LEU A 259 22.15 -2.14 5.35
C LEU A 259 21.63 -2.62 6.72
N GLY A 260 20.30 -2.76 6.86
CA GLY A 260 19.67 -3.34 8.06
C GLY A 260 20.09 -4.80 8.31
N LEU A 261 20.15 -5.63 7.27
CA LEU A 261 20.61 -7.02 7.37
C LEU A 261 22.09 -7.12 7.75
N LEU A 262 22.94 -6.26 7.18
CA LEU A 262 24.36 -6.21 7.51
C LEU A 262 24.59 -5.79 8.96
N LEU A 263 23.84 -4.80 9.46
CA LEU A 263 23.89 -4.38 10.86
C LEU A 263 23.45 -5.50 11.81
N LEU A 264 22.40 -6.23 11.47
CA LEU A 264 21.98 -7.42 12.24
C LEU A 264 23.09 -8.48 12.28
N THR A 265 23.69 -8.76 11.12
CA THR A 265 24.77 -9.73 10.98
C THR A 265 26.03 -9.32 11.76
N ALA A 266 26.34 -8.03 11.82
CA ALA A 266 27.46 -7.51 12.60
C ALA A 266 27.23 -7.60 14.12
N ARG A 267 25.97 -7.68 14.57
CA ARG A 267 25.60 -7.79 15.99
C ARG A 267 25.55 -9.22 16.53
N SER A 268 25.35 -10.22 15.67
CA SER A 268 25.13 -11.61 16.10
C SER A 268 26.41 -12.47 15.98
N ALA A 269 26.58 -13.43 16.89
CA ALA A 269 27.70 -14.40 16.84
C ALA A 269 27.60 -15.30 15.60
N GLU A 270 26.37 -15.67 15.26
CA GLU A 270 25.97 -16.41 14.08
C GLU A 270 25.33 -15.45 13.07
N ARG A 271 25.51 -15.65 11.76
CA ARG A 271 24.93 -14.74 10.75
C ARG A 271 23.41 -14.71 10.85
N ALA A 272 22.82 -13.53 11.04
CA ALA A 272 21.38 -13.35 11.06
C ALA A 272 20.75 -13.86 9.75
N ASP A 273 19.69 -14.65 9.88
CA ASP A 273 18.92 -15.15 8.74
C ASP A 273 18.05 -14.04 8.17
N THR A 274 17.82 -13.98 6.86
CA THR A 274 16.96 -12.96 6.24
C THR A 274 15.51 -13.06 6.70
N LEU A 275 15.08 -14.28 7.03
CA LEU A 275 13.82 -14.58 7.72
C LEU A 275 13.64 -13.80 9.03
N THR A 276 14.74 -13.47 9.73
CA THR A 276 14.68 -12.65 10.95
C THR A 276 14.20 -11.22 10.66
N LEU A 277 14.38 -10.70 9.44
CA LEU A 277 13.86 -9.38 9.08
C LEU A 277 12.40 -9.43 8.62
N HIS A 278 12.00 -10.50 7.92
CA HIS A 278 10.66 -10.59 7.29
C HIS A 278 9.59 -11.25 8.17
N LEU A 279 9.96 -12.13 9.11
CA LEU A 279 8.99 -12.83 9.95
C LEU A 279 8.72 -12.06 11.26
N PRO A 280 7.47 -11.60 11.50
CA PRO A 280 7.12 -10.92 12.75
C PRO A 280 7.24 -11.85 13.95
N GLY A 281 8.06 -11.48 14.94
CA GLY A 281 8.28 -12.26 16.16
C GLY A 281 9.30 -13.41 16.03
N ALA A 282 10.08 -13.45 14.94
CA ALA A 282 11.22 -14.36 14.85
C ALA A 282 12.25 -14.04 15.95
N PRO A 283 12.75 -15.05 16.69
CA PRO A 283 13.73 -14.86 17.75
C PRO A 283 15.03 -14.30 17.20
N LEU A 284 15.64 -13.38 17.94
CA LEU A 284 16.98 -12.88 17.64
C LEU A 284 18.01 -14.00 17.89
N PRO A 285 19.01 -14.17 17.02
CA PRO A 285 20.18 -14.98 17.34
C PRO A 285 20.86 -14.46 18.61
N GLU A 286 21.43 -15.35 19.42
CA GLU A 286 22.15 -14.93 20.64
C GLU A 286 23.25 -13.93 20.28
N ALA A 287 23.11 -12.71 20.82
CA ALA A 287 24.08 -11.66 20.61
C ALA A 287 25.33 -11.95 21.44
N THR A 288 26.48 -12.09 20.80
CA THR A 288 27.76 -11.90 21.49
C THR A 288 27.73 -10.50 22.09
N ARG A 289 28.12 -10.34 23.36
CA ARG A 289 28.41 -9.00 23.88
C ARG A 289 29.43 -8.36 22.95
N LEU A 290 29.00 -7.41 22.11
CA LEU A 290 29.92 -6.57 21.37
C LEU A 290 30.84 -5.93 22.42
N PRO A 291 32.16 -6.14 22.35
CA PRO A 291 33.07 -5.54 23.31
C PRO A 291 32.88 -4.02 23.28
N VAL A 292 32.92 -3.45 24.47
CA VAL A 292 32.75 -2.02 24.73
C VAL A 292 33.76 -1.22 23.91
N ARG A 293 33.27 -0.25 23.12
CA ARG A 293 34.00 0.83 22.42
C ARG A 293 35.16 0.37 21.52
N ASP A 294 34.80 -0.16 20.34
CA ASP A 294 35.73 -0.28 19.22
C ASP A 294 35.66 1.01 18.37
N GLU A 295 36.81 1.61 18.01
CA GLU A 295 36.87 2.87 17.21
C GLU A 295 36.11 2.75 15.88
N ALA A 296 36.07 1.52 15.32
CA ALA A 296 35.30 1.19 14.13
C ALA A 296 33.79 1.38 14.33
N LEU A 297 33.24 1.07 15.50
CA LEU A 297 31.81 1.26 15.79
C LEU A 297 31.47 2.74 16.01
N ASP A 298 32.36 3.53 16.61
CA ASP A 298 32.19 4.98 16.73
C ASP A 298 32.21 5.65 15.34
N THR A 299 33.11 5.20 14.47
CA THR A 299 33.18 5.62 13.06
C THR A 299 31.90 5.23 12.31
N LEU A 300 31.42 3.99 12.49
CA LEU A 300 30.18 3.53 11.88
C LEU A 300 28.97 4.35 12.31
N ARG A 301 28.84 4.69 13.60
CA ARG A 301 27.77 5.58 14.10
C ARG A 301 27.86 6.96 13.48
N HIS A 302 29.06 7.50 13.37
CA HIS A 302 29.29 8.80 12.74
C HIS A 302 28.88 8.78 11.26
N ASP A 303 29.22 7.71 10.53
CA ASP A 303 28.95 7.58 9.10
C ASP A 303 27.48 7.26 8.79
N LEU A 304 26.78 6.49 9.63
CA LEU A 304 25.32 6.32 9.53
C LEU A 304 24.59 7.66 9.75
N ARG A 305 25.06 8.48 10.70
CA ARG A 305 24.54 9.85 10.89
C ARG A 305 24.86 10.73 9.68
N ALA A 306 26.03 10.56 9.06
CA ALA A 306 26.40 11.27 7.83
C ALA A 306 25.48 10.90 6.65
N LEU A 307 25.21 9.61 6.45
CA LEU A 307 24.29 9.11 5.43
C LEU A 307 22.87 9.66 5.64
N ARG A 308 22.37 9.64 6.89
CA ARG A 308 21.08 10.24 7.25
C ARG A 308 21.01 11.73 6.90
N LEU A 309 22.09 12.48 7.12
CA LEU A 309 22.15 13.90 6.77
C LEU A 309 22.09 14.11 5.25
N LEU A 310 22.76 13.26 4.46
CA LEU A 310 22.68 13.28 3.00
C LEU A 310 21.27 12.99 2.46
N VAL A 311 20.52 12.11 3.14
CA VAL A 311 19.11 11.81 2.76
C VAL A 311 18.17 12.98 3.08
N ARG A 312 18.39 13.69 4.20
CA ARG A 312 17.45 14.72 4.71
C ARG A 312 17.61 16.09 4.06
N HIS A 313 18.80 16.44 3.60
CA HIS A 313 19.07 17.79 3.10
C HIS A 313 19.01 17.85 1.56
N PRO A 314 18.02 18.56 0.97
CA PRO A 314 18.01 18.86 -0.46
C PRO A 314 19.21 19.74 -0.85
N VAL A 315 19.57 19.75 -2.14
CA VAL A 315 20.72 20.47 -2.72
C VAL A 315 20.71 21.99 -2.43
N GLU A 316 19.54 22.57 -2.14
CA GLU A 316 19.39 24.01 -1.89
C GLU A 316 19.80 24.42 -0.46
N ALA A 317 21.09 24.66 -0.23
CA ALA A 317 21.61 25.84 0.49
C ALA A 317 23.08 25.67 0.93
N ARG A 318 23.99 26.40 0.27
CA ARG A 318 25.25 27.00 0.81
C ARG A 318 26.17 26.12 1.68
N SER A 319 26.10 24.78 1.60
CA SER A 319 26.86 23.84 2.42
C SER A 319 27.70 22.85 1.58
N GLY A 320 28.05 23.26 0.36
CA GLY A 320 28.57 22.37 -0.71
C GLY A 320 29.79 21.54 -0.31
N THR A 321 30.77 22.13 0.38
CA THR A 321 32.05 21.44 0.65
C THR A 321 31.94 20.33 1.69
N VAL A 322 31.22 20.55 2.80
CA VAL A 322 31.10 19.55 3.88
C VAL A 322 30.28 18.35 3.43
N LEU A 323 29.16 18.58 2.73
CA LEU A 323 28.32 17.49 2.22
C LEU A 323 29.04 16.70 1.11
N SER A 324 29.80 17.36 0.23
CA SER A 324 30.61 16.68 -0.78
C SER A 324 31.71 15.85 -0.13
N GLN A 325 32.42 16.35 0.89
CA GLN A 325 33.41 15.58 1.64
C GLN A 325 32.80 14.34 2.31
N MET A 326 31.63 14.49 2.95
CA MET A 326 30.92 13.37 3.57
C MET A 326 30.52 12.33 2.52
N ARG A 327 29.89 12.76 1.41
CA ARG A 327 29.50 11.88 0.31
C ARG A 327 30.70 11.14 -0.28
N ASN A 328 31.79 11.84 -0.58
CA ASN A 328 32.99 11.25 -1.16
C ASN A 328 33.59 10.20 -0.21
N ARG A 329 33.65 10.49 1.10
CA ARG A 329 34.11 9.50 2.11
C ARG A 329 33.24 8.25 2.11
N LEU A 330 31.91 8.39 2.13
CA LEU A 330 31.02 7.24 2.17
C LEU A 330 31.11 6.39 0.89
N LEU A 331 31.21 7.04 -0.28
CA LEU A 331 31.38 6.35 -1.56
C LEU A 331 32.72 5.62 -1.65
N GLY A 332 33.78 6.15 -1.03
CA GLY A 332 35.08 5.49 -0.94
C GLY A 332 35.01 4.08 -0.35
N TYR A 333 34.12 3.85 0.64
CA TYR A 333 33.95 2.51 1.24
C TYR A 333 33.45 1.44 0.26
N ARG A 334 32.72 1.83 -0.80
CA ARG A 334 32.28 0.90 -1.84
C ARG A 334 33.47 0.35 -2.63
N GLU A 335 34.45 1.20 -2.90
CA GLU A 335 35.69 0.89 -3.62
C GLU A 335 36.81 0.39 -2.68
N GLU A 336 36.47 0.07 -1.43
CA GLU A 336 37.39 -0.36 -0.37
C GLU A 336 38.44 0.68 0.04
N GLU A 337 38.20 1.94 -0.27
CA GLU A 337 39.05 3.05 0.12
C GLU A 337 38.80 3.44 1.58
N ASN A 338 39.89 3.66 2.34
CA ASN A 338 39.84 4.08 3.75
C ASN A 338 38.99 3.17 4.67
N LEU A 339 38.88 1.88 4.34
CA LEU A 339 38.07 0.94 5.10
C LEU A 339 38.69 0.68 6.49
N PRO A 340 37.96 0.88 7.61
CA PRO A 340 38.51 0.66 8.94
C PRO A 340 38.93 -0.79 9.17
N GLN A 341 40.00 -0.99 9.95
CA GLN A 341 40.38 -2.32 10.41
C GLN A 341 39.35 -2.81 11.43
N ALA A 342 38.53 -3.77 11.04
CA ALA A 342 37.44 -4.32 11.84
C ALA A 342 37.16 -5.77 11.41
N PRO A 343 36.40 -6.54 12.20
CA PRO A 343 35.97 -7.88 11.79
C PRO A 343 35.24 -7.85 10.42
N PRO A 344 35.33 -8.91 9.59
CA PRO A 344 34.71 -8.94 8.27
C PRO A 344 33.22 -8.54 8.24
N PRO A 345 32.36 -8.93 9.21
CA PRO A 345 30.97 -8.48 9.25
C PRO A 345 30.82 -6.96 9.39
N VAL A 346 31.68 -6.30 10.16
CA VAL A 346 31.66 -4.84 10.36
C VAL A 346 32.16 -4.12 9.11
N GLN A 347 33.20 -4.67 8.45
CA GLN A 347 33.66 -4.19 7.15
C GLN A 347 32.60 -4.28 6.06
N ASP A 348 31.78 -5.33 6.07
CA ASP A 348 30.65 -5.46 5.15
C ASP A 348 29.60 -4.36 5.38
N VAL A 349 29.38 -3.92 6.63
CA VAL A 349 28.50 -2.77 6.92
C VAL A 349 29.03 -1.49 6.28
N PHE A 350 30.34 -1.21 6.37
CA PHE A 350 30.95 -0.04 5.72
C PHE A 350 30.76 -0.06 4.20
N ARG A 351 30.93 -1.23 3.57
CA ARG A 351 30.64 -1.41 2.13
C ARG A 351 29.17 -1.16 1.82
N GLY A 352 28.27 -1.73 2.62
CA GLY A 352 26.83 -1.50 2.50
C GLY A 352 26.44 -0.02 2.67
N LEU A 353 27.17 0.71 3.50
CA LEU A 353 26.99 2.15 3.67
C LEU A 353 27.42 2.94 2.42
N GLY A 354 28.49 2.51 1.75
CA GLY A 354 28.89 3.05 0.44
C GLY A 354 27.88 2.75 -0.67
N GLU A 355 27.32 1.54 -0.71
CA GLU A 355 26.22 1.19 -1.63
C GLU A 355 24.97 2.04 -1.37
N ALA A 356 24.60 2.24 -0.10
CA ALA A 356 23.50 3.12 0.27
C ALA A 356 23.77 4.58 -0.09
N ALA A 357 25.02 5.05 0.04
CA ALA A 357 25.41 6.39 -0.41
C ALA A 357 25.28 6.56 -1.93
N ARG A 358 25.65 5.55 -2.74
CA ARG A 358 25.43 5.56 -4.21
C ARG A 358 23.93 5.61 -4.54
N ALA A 359 23.12 4.78 -3.89
CA ALA A 359 21.68 4.76 -4.13
C ALA A 359 21.01 6.10 -3.77
N VAL A 360 21.46 6.73 -2.67
CA VAL A 360 21.02 8.10 -2.30
C VAL A 360 21.49 9.14 -3.32
N LEU A 361 22.69 9.00 -3.90
CA LEU A 361 23.16 9.88 -4.97
C LEU A 361 22.29 9.76 -6.22
N GLY A 362 22.03 8.54 -6.70
CA GLY A 362 21.16 8.29 -7.85
C GLY A 362 19.73 8.78 -7.63
N LEU A 363 19.18 8.54 -6.43
CA LEU A 363 17.90 9.10 -6.02
C LEU A 363 17.92 10.64 -6.04
N ARG A 364 19.01 11.29 -5.66
CA ARG A 364 19.07 12.76 -5.73
C ARG A 364 19.20 13.27 -7.16
N ILE A 365 19.92 12.60 -8.05
CA ILE A 365 20.01 12.97 -9.46
C ILE A 365 18.64 12.88 -10.13
N ALA A 366 17.93 11.75 -9.94
CA ALA A 366 16.60 11.53 -10.52
C ALA A 366 15.53 12.49 -9.98
N LEU A 367 15.67 12.94 -8.74
CA LEU A 367 14.66 13.78 -8.10
C LEU A 367 14.99 15.27 -8.20
N ASP A 368 16.22 15.68 -7.89
CA ASP A 368 16.61 17.09 -7.80
C ASP A 368 17.31 17.62 -9.07
N GLY A 369 17.63 16.75 -10.03
CA GLY A 369 18.36 17.09 -11.26
C GLY A 369 19.89 17.06 -11.11
N PRO A 370 20.63 17.57 -12.12
CA PRO A 370 22.09 17.60 -12.12
C PRO A 370 22.67 18.29 -10.88
N GLN A 371 23.75 17.75 -10.33
CA GLN A 371 24.39 18.27 -9.11
C GLN A 371 25.68 19.03 -9.42
N ASP A 372 26.15 19.82 -8.45
CA ASP A 372 27.47 20.45 -8.52
C ASP A 372 28.59 19.41 -8.43
N GLU A 373 29.40 19.33 -9.48
CA GLU A 373 30.48 18.36 -9.69
C GLU A 373 31.84 18.87 -9.19
N SER A 374 31.95 20.16 -8.83
CA SER A 374 33.23 20.82 -8.53
C SER A 374 33.98 20.25 -7.31
N GLY A 375 33.30 19.47 -6.48
CA GLY A 375 33.86 18.81 -5.29
C GLY A 375 33.83 17.27 -5.34
N ASP A 376 33.62 16.66 -6.51
CA ASP A 376 33.56 15.20 -6.65
C ASP A 376 34.97 14.59 -6.56
N SER A 377 35.13 13.53 -5.77
CA SER A 377 36.34 12.69 -5.83
C SER A 377 36.30 11.81 -7.09
N PRO A 378 37.43 11.19 -7.52
CA PRO A 378 37.42 10.28 -8.66
C PRO A 378 36.41 9.12 -8.53
N GLU A 379 36.18 8.61 -7.32
CA GLU A 379 35.19 7.57 -6.99
C GLU A 379 33.76 8.08 -7.15
N THR A 380 33.55 9.35 -6.80
CA THR A 380 32.25 10.01 -6.91
C THR A 380 31.92 10.31 -8.36
N ALA A 381 32.90 10.78 -9.13
CA ALA A 381 32.78 10.96 -10.58
C ALA A 381 32.48 9.64 -11.28
N ARG A 382 33.25 8.56 -11.00
CA ARG A 382 32.95 7.21 -11.52
C ARG A 382 31.55 6.74 -11.15
N SER A 383 31.16 6.91 -9.88
CA SER A 383 29.83 6.51 -9.43
C SER A 383 28.72 7.27 -10.13
N ARG A 384 28.94 8.54 -10.52
CA ARG A 384 28.01 9.36 -11.31
C ARG A 384 27.98 8.93 -12.77
N GLU A 385 29.13 8.78 -13.40
CA GLU A 385 29.24 8.29 -14.79
C GLU A 385 28.55 6.93 -14.96
N GLU A 386 28.69 6.04 -13.98
CA GLU A 386 27.95 4.76 -13.97
C GLU A 386 26.44 4.98 -13.90
N LEU A 387 25.94 5.93 -13.11
CA LEU A 387 24.51 6.24 -13.01
C LEU A 387 24.00 6.87 -14.31
N ASP A 388 24.76 7.77 -14.92
CA ASP A 388 24.43 8.40 -16.20
C ASP A 388 24.43 7.37 -17.34
N ALA A 389 25.35 6.41 -17.33
CA ALA A 389 25.38 5.29 -18.28
C ALA A 389 24.19 4.34 -18.08
N GLU A 390 23.83 4.04 -16.83
CA GLU A 390 22.61 3.29 -16.50
C GLU A 390 21.35 4.04 -16.97
N ASP A 391 21.27 5.35 -16.75
CA ASP A 391 20.11 6.16 -17.14
C ASP A 391 19.99 6.27 -18.67
N ALA A 392 21.12 6.35 -19.39
CA ALA A 392 21.15 6.32 -20.85
C ALA A 392 20.69 4.97 -21.43
N ALA A 393 20.98 3.85 -20.75
CA ALA A 393 20.51 2.52 -21.17
C ALA A 393 18.99 2.34 -20.99
N ILE A 394 18.37 3.03 -20.03
CA ILE A 394 16.92 2.98 -19.77
C ILE A 394 16.11 3.65 -20.90
N GLY A 395 16.74 4.54 -21.68
CA GLY A 395 16.11 5.24 -22.81
C GLY A 395 15.87 4.40 -24.07
N GLY A 396 16.24 3.11 -24.08
CA GLY A 396 16.29 2.28 -25.29
C GLY A 396 15.31 1.10 -25.40
N ALA A 397 14.44 0.88 -24.42
CA ALA A 397 13.47 -0.22 -24.46
C ALA A 397 12.05 0.32 -24.64
N GLU A 398 11.48 0.12 -25.82
CA GLU A 398 10.04 0.21 -26.08
C GLU A 398 9.50 -1.22 -26.16
N GLU A 399 8.55 -1.59 -25.29
CA GLU A 399 7.70 -2.75 -25.52
C GLU A 399 6.25 -2.44 -25.15
N ASP A 400 5.36 -2.80 -26.08
CA ASP A 400 3.91 -2.75 -25.97
C ASP A 400 3.42 -3.88 -25.05
N GLU A 401 2.85 -3.54 -23.89
CA GLU A 401 2.08 -4.49 -23.08
C GLU A 401 0.78 -4.87 -23.80
N ALA A 402 0.63 -6.14 -24.16
CA ALA A 402 -0.64 -6.69 -24.61
C ALA A 402 -1.60 -6.82 -23.41
N PRO A 403 -2.86 -6.34 -23.51
CA PRO A 403 -3.81 -6.44 -22.42
C PRO A 403 -4.18 -7.90 -22.14
N ALA A 404 -4.08 -8.30 -20.88
CA ALA A 404 -4.51 -9.61 -20.39
C ALA A 404 -5.97 -9.90 -20.76
N THR A 405 -6.25 -11.15 -21.12
CA THR A 405 -7.58 -11.64 -21.50
C THR A 405 -8.56 -11.51 -20.33
N GLU A 406 -9.50 -10.56 -20.42
CA GLU A 406 -10.51 -10.37 -19.39
C GLU A 406 -11.53 -11.52 -19.39
N ASP A 407 -11.75 -12.13 -18.21
CA ASP A 407 -12.82 -13.10 -18.00
C ASP A 407 -14.19 -12.53 -18.45
N THR A 408 -14.90 -13.27 -19.31
CA THR A 408 -16.20 -12.87 -19.85
C THR A 408 -17.39 -13.52 -19.12
N GLY A 409 -18.56 -12.86 -19.18
CA GLY A 409 -19.83 -13.39 -18.66
C GLY A 409 -19.99 -13.33 -17.13
N LEU A 410 -20.68 -14.34 -16.56
CA LEU A 410 -20.96 -14.47 -15.13
C LEU A 410 -19.72 -14.78 -14.27
N ARG A 411 -18.62 -15.18 -14.90
CA ARG A 411 -17.32 -15.42 -14.24
C ARG A 411 -16.61 -14.11 -13.91
N ARG A 412 -16.93 -13.02 -14.60
CA ARG A 412 -16.34 -11.70 -14.36
C ARG A 412 -16.65 -11.22 -12.92
N PRO A 413 -15.64 -10.81 -12.13
CA PRO A 413 -15.82 -10.45 -10.72
C PRO A 413 -16.86 -9.35 -10.48
N THR A 414 -16.95 -8.37 -11.40
CA THR A 414 -17.87 -7.23 -11.29
C THR A 414 -19.34 -7.64 -11.49
N THR A 415 -19.64 -8.48 -12.48
CA THR A 415 -20.98 -9.01 -12.73
C THR A 415 -21.43 -9.89 -11.56
N ARG A 416 -20.55 -10.75 -11.07
CA ARG A 416 -20.81 -11.59 -9.89
C ARG A 416 -21.10 -10.75 -8.65
N ALA A 417 -20.26 -9.76 -8.36
CA ALA A 417 -20.48 -8.85 -7.23
C ALA A 417 -21.81 -8.10 -7.35
N ALA A 418 -22.20 -7.68 -8.56
CA ALA A 418 -23.49 -7.01 -8.77
C ALA A 418 -24.67 -7.92 -8.42
N VAL A 419 -24.62 -9.20 -8.82
CA VAL A 419 -25.65 -10.19 -8.45
C VAL A 419 -25.66 -10.46 -6.95
N GLN A 420 -24.49 -10.69 -6.33
CA GLN A 420 -24.38 -10.93 -4.89
C GLN A 420 -24.93 -9.76 -4.07
N VAL A 421 -24.55 -8.54 -4.43
CA VAL A 421 -25.00 -7.33 -3.74
C VAL A 421 -26.49 -7.12 -3.93
N ALA A 422 -27.02 -7.36 -5.13
CA ALA A 422 -28.45 -7.25 -5.39
C ALA A 422 -29.25 -8.23 -4.51
N VAL A 423 -28.86 -9.51 -4.51
CA VAL A 423 -29.53 -10.55 -3.69
C VAL A 423 -29.39 -10.24 -2.19
N GLY A 424 -28.19 -9.88 -1.72
CA GLY A 424 -27.98 -9.50 -0.32
C GLY A 424 -28.77 -8.26 0.07
N SER A 425 -28.90 -7.29 -0.83
CA SER A 425 -29.72 -6.10 -0.61
C SER A 425 -31.21 -6.45 -0.58
N SER A 426 -31.70 -7.34 -1.44
CA SER A 426 -33.08 -7.84 -1.38
C SER A 426 -33.37 -8.54 -0.05
N LEU A 427 -32.47 -9.38 0.44
CA LEU A 427 -32.58 -10.00 1.77
C LEU A 427 -32.57 -8.95 2.89
N ALA A 428 -31.75 -7.90 2.77
CA ALA A 428 -31.69 -6.80 3.72
C ALA A 428 -32.94 -5.91 3.69
N ILE A 429 -33.62 -5.75 2.55
CA ILE A 429 -34.92 -5.08 2.45
C ILE A 429 -35.96 -5.91 3.20
N LEU A 430 -36.10 -7.20 2.84
CA LEU A 430 -37.08 -8.10 3.46
C LEU A 430 -36.88 -8.21 4.98
N GLY A 431 -35.64 -8.42 5.43
CA GLY A 431 -35.33 -8.46 6.87
C GLY A 431 -35.46 -7.09 7.54
N GLY A 432 -35.11 -6.01 6.83
CA GLY A 432 -35.15 -4.65 7.33
C GLY A 432 -36.58 -4.16 7.55
N GLU A 433 -37.52 -4.52 6.68
CA GLU A 433 -38.94 -4.22 6.85
C GLU A 433 -39.53 -4.89 8.10
N LEU A 434 -39.06 -6.10 8.45
CA LEU A 434 -39.47 -6.80 9.66
C LEU A 434 -38.95 -6.12 10.95
N LEU A 435 -37.80 -5.45 10.88
CA LEU A 435 -37.22 -4.69 12.00
C LEU A 435 -37.80 -3.27 12.09
N SER A 436 -37.88 -2.57 10.95
CA SER A 436 -38.38 -1.20 10.84
C SER A 436 -38.83 -0.89 9.42
N ALA A 437 -40.15 -0.84 9.23
CA ALA A 437 -40.80 -0.44 7.97
C ALA A 437 -40.36 0.95 7.47
N HIS A 438 -39.86 1.81 8.37
CA HIS A 438 -39.46 3.18 8.02
C HIS A 438 -37.97 3.36 7.74
N ARG A 439 -37.10 2.39 8.09
CA ARG A 439 -35.63 2.61 8.07
C ARG A 439 -34.79 1.47 7.47
N TRP A 440 -35.45 0.49 6.85
CA TRP A 440 -34.83 -0.65 6.14
C TRP A 440 -33.65 -0.27 5.22
N TYR A 441 -33.64 0.93 4.64
CA TYR A 441 -32.60 1.43 3.74
C TYR A 441 -31.18 1.47 4.36
N TRP A 442 -31.05 1.47 5.69
CA TRP A 442 -29.75 1.41 6.37
C TRP A 442 -29.14 0.03 6.47
N ALA A 443 -29.97 -1.02 6.59
CA ALA A 443 -29.51 -2.39 6.47
C ALA A 443 -28.96 -2.63 5.06
N VAL A 444 -29.65 -2.11 4.04
CA VAL A 444 -29.22 -2.17 2.64
C VAL A 444 -27.92 -1.41 2.40
N LEU A 445 -27.80 -0.19 2.92
CA LEU A 445 -26.55 0.58 2.83
C LEU A 445 -25.37 -0.19 3.43
N THR A 446 -25.58 -0.85 4.58
CA THR A 446 -24.55 -1.67 5.20
C THR A 446 -24.18 -2.85 4.31
N CYS A 447 -25.15 -3.61 3.81
CA CYS A 447 -24.91 -4.72 2.88
C CYS A 447 -24.06 -4.24 1.69
N TRP A 448 -24.48 -3.16 1.03
CA TRP A 448 -23.75 -2.61 -0.11
C TRP A 448 -22.32 -2.16 0.22
N ILE A 449 -22.12 -1.45 1.35
CA ILE A 449 -20.79 -0.97 1.76
C ILE A 449 -19.83 -2.13 2.02
N VAL A 450 -20.30 -3.23 2.60
CA VAL A 450 -19.44 -4.39 2.89
C VAL A 450 -18.89 -4.99 1.59
N PHE A 451 -19.61 -4.91 0.46
CA PHE A 451 -19.13 -5.35 -0.85
C PHE A 451 -18.27 -4.34 -1.64
N ILE A 452 -18.08 -3.11 -1.14
CA ILE A 452 -17.18 -2.15 -1.81
C ILE A 452 -15.73 -2.60 -1.62
N ASN A 453 -14.97 -2.73 -2.71
CA ASN A 453 -13.55 -3.11 -2.66
C ASN A 453 -13.28 -4.42 -1.89
N THR A 454 -14.20 -5.39 -1.93
CA THR A 454 -13.98 -6.73 -1.37
C THR A 454 -14.10 -7.77 -2.46
N SER A 455 -13.16 -8.70 -2.49
CA SER A 455 -13.04 -9.74 -3.52
C SER A 455 -13.43 -11.14 -3.03
N SER A 456 -13.46 -11.35 -1.70
CA SER A 456 -13.71 -12.66 -1.09
C SER A 456 -14.71 -12.63 0.06
N THR A 457 -15.32 -13.77 0.36
CA THR A 457 -16.27 -13.93 1.48
C THR A 457 -15.62 -13.61 2.84
N GLY A 458 -14.35 -13.96 3.03
CA GLY A 458 -13.59 -13.64 4.24
C GLY A 458 -13.36 -12.14 4.44
N GLU A 459 -13.06 -11.40 3.38
CA GLU A 459 -12.95 -9.93 3.43
C GLU A 459 -14.27 -9.27 3.81
N ILE A 460 -15.37 -9.75 3.22
CA ILE A 460 -16.74 -9.29 3.52
C ILE A 460 -17.06 -9.52 5.00
N LEU A 461 -16.72 -10.69 5.56
CA LEU A 461 -16.91 -11.00 6.98
C LEU A 461 -16.11 -10.05 7.88
N VAL A 462 -14.81 -9.90 7.64
CA VAL A 462 -13.93 -9.03 8.45
C VAL A 462 -14.40 -7.58 8.37
N LYS A 463 -14.79 -7.12 7.17
CA LYS A 463 -15.29 -5.76 6.97
C LYS A 463 -16.65 -5.53 7.64
N GLY A 464 -17.55 -6.51 7.58
CA GLY A 464 -18.83 -6.50 8.30
C GLY A 464 -18.62 -6.39 9.81
N TYR A 465 -17.73 -7.18 10.38
CA TYR A 465 -17.37 -7.11 11.81
C TYR A 465 -16.77 -5.75 12.20
N ARG A 466 -15.80 -5.24 11.44
CA ARG A 466 -15.20 -3.92 11.69
C ARG A 466 -16.24 -2.80 11.61
N ARG A 467 -17.21 -2.90 10.69
CA ARG A 467 -18.35 -1.97 10.59
C ARG A 467 -19.21 -2.01 11.84
N LEU A 468 -19.59 -3.21 12.28
CA LEU A 468 -20.43 -3.41 13.46
C LEU A 468 -19.75 -2.83 14.70
N LEU A 469 -18.47 -3.16 14.93
CA LEU A 469 -17.69 -2.64 16.06
C LEU A 469 -17.60 -1.11 16.02
N GLY A 470 -17.30 -0.53 14.87
CA GLY A 470 -17.25 0.93 14.71
C GLY A 470 -18.62 1.57 14.94
N THR A 471 -19.70 0.93 14.49
CA THR A 471 -21.07 1.43 14.67
C THR A 471 -21.49 1.42 16.14
N VAL A 472 -21.19 0.34 16.87
CA VAL A 472 -21.47 0.26 18.33
C VAL A 472 -20.74 1.38 19.07
N LEU A 473 -19.43 1.53 18.85
CA LEU A 473 -18.65 2.60 19.47
C LEU A 473 -19.15 3.99 19.05
N GLY A 474 -19.53 4.14 17.78
CA GLY A 474 -20.00 5.41 17.22
C GLY A 474 -21.39 5.80 17.70
N VAL A 475 -22.27 4.83 18.00
CA VAL A 475 -23.55 5.07 18.67
C VAL A 475 -23.32 5.64 20.06
N VAL A 476 -22.44 5.03 20.86
CA VAL A 476 -22.11 5.52 22.20
C VAL A 476 -21.55 6.95 22.13
N ALA A 477 -20.60 7.19 21.24
CA ALA A 477 -20.06 8.54 21.04
C ALA A 477 -21.11 9.53 20.51
N GLY A 478 -22.00 9.09 19.62
CA GLY A 478 -23.10 9.90 19.10
C GLY A 478 -24.06 10.37 20.18
N ILE A 479 -24.37 9.52 21.18
CA ILE A 479 -25.18 9.89 22.36
C ILE A 479 -24.47 10.98 23.16
N VAL A 480 -23.20 10.78 23.48
CA VAL A 480 -22.40 11.74 24.25
C VAL A 480 -22.30 13.09 23.51
N LEU A 481 -21.97 13.06 22.21
CA LEU A 481 -21.85 14.26 21.40
C LEU A 481 -23.18 15.00 21.24
N ALA A 482 -24.29 14.28 21.02
CA ALA A 482 -25.62 14.88 20.95
C ALA A 482 -26.00 15.59 22.26
N GLY A 483 -25.70 14.96 23.41
CA GLY A 483 -25.90 15.58 24.73
C GLY A 483 -25.05 16.83 24.96
N LEU A 484 -23.80 16.85 24.47
CA LEU A 484 -22.87 17.98 24.61
C LEU A 484 -23.22 19.17 23.71
N VAL A 485 -23.70 18.90 22.49
CA VAL A 485 -24.03 19.91 21.48
C VAL A 485 -25.34 20.65 21.83
N GLY A 486 -26.30 19.96 22.45
CA GLY A 486 -27.60 20.52 22.79
C GLY A 486 -28.38 20.99 21.55
N HIS A 487 -29.11 22.11 21.67
CA HIS A 487 -29.94 22.67 20.58
C HIS A 487 -29.20 23.63 19.64
N HIS A 488 -27.87 23.75 19.72
CA HIS A 488 -27.11 24.73 18.95
C HIS A 488 -26.73 24.21 17.56
N THR A 489 -27.55 24.51 16.55
CA THR A 489 -27.41 24.04 15.15
C THR A 489 -25.99 24.17 14.57
N TRP A 490 -25.35 25.32 14.77
CA TRP A 490 -24.01 25.57 14.21
C TRP A 490 -22.90 24.77 14.89
N THR A 491 -23.01 24.55 16.20
CA THR A 491 -22.06 23.68 16.91
C THR A 491 -22.22 22.23 16.48
N ALA A 492 -23.44 21.77 16.19
CA ALA A 492 -23.70 20.45 15.64
C ALA A 492 -23.06 20.28 14.27
N PHE A 493 -23.21 21.24 13.35
CA PHE A 493 -22.54 21.21 12.05
C PHE A 493 -21.01 21.24 12.17
N ALA A 494 -20.45 22.01 13.11
CA ALA A 494 -19.01 22.01 13.35
C ALA A 494 -18.49 20.64 13.82
N VAL A 495 -19.22 19.96 14.72
CA VAL A 495 -18.90 18.59 15.15
C VAL A 495 -19.04 17.61 13.99
N VAL A 496 -20.08 17.73 13.16
CA VAL A 496 -20.24 16.91 11.95
C VAL A 496 -19.06 17.10 11.00
N LEU A 497 -18.62 18.33 10.74
CA LEU A 497 -17.44 18.60 9.91
C LEU A 497 -16.17 17.97 10.48
N LEU A 498 -15.98 18.02 11.81
CA LEU A 498 -14.85 17.36 12.48
C LEU A 498 -14.92 15.83 12.33
N CYS A 499 -16.09 15.23 12.52
CA CYS A 499 -16.29 13.79 12.33
C CYS A 499 -16.07 13.39 10.87
N VAL A 500 -16.54 14.18 9.90
CA VAL A 500 -16.29 13.94 8.47
C VAL A 500 -14.80 14.04 8.14
N PHE A 501 -14.09 15.05 8.68
CA PHE A 501 -12.64 15.14 8.55
C PHE A 501 -11.95 13.87 9.07
N ALA A 502 -12.28 13.48 10.30
CA ALA A 502 -11.68 12.32 10.96
C ALA A 502 -12.01 11.01 10.23
N MET A 503 -13.22 10.87 9.70
CA MET A 503 -13.64 9.74 8.87
C MET A 503 -12.74 9.59 7.63
N PHE A 504 -12.53 10.65 6.85
CA PHE A 504 -11.70 10.58 5.64
C PHE A 504 -10.21 10.42 5.96
N TYR A 505 -9.75 11.06 7.03
CA TYR A 505 -8.37 10.94 7.47
C TYR A 505 -8.03 9.50 7.91
N THR A 506 -8.96 8.84 8.60
CA THR A 506 -8.76 7.49 9.16
C THR A 506 -9.18 6.35 8.23
N ALA A 507 -9.87 6.64 7.11
CA ALA A 507 -10.38 5.62 6.19
C ALA A 507 -9.33 4.60 5.70
N PRO A 508 -8.10 5.01 5.31
CA PRO A 508 -7.06 4.05 4.91
C PRO A 508 -6.38 3.34 6.08
N LEU A 509 -6.50 3.89 7.30
CA LEU A 509 -5.82 3.38 8.50
C LEU A 509 -6.64 2.31 9.21
N SER A 510 -7.92 2.58 9.42
CA SER A 510 -8.81 1.69 10.16
C SER A 510 -10.24 1.92 9.73
N TYR A 511 -10.81 0.90 9.10
CA TYR A 511 -12.21 0.89 8.73
C TYR A 511 -13.15 0.99 9.96
N THR A 512 -12.72 0.48 11.11
CA THR A 512 -13.46 0.61 12.38
C THR A 512 -13.57 2.08 12.81
N LEU A 513 -12.45 2.83 12.80
CA LEU A 513 -12.46 4.26 13.14
C LEU A 513 -13.27 5.07 12.13
N MET A 514 -13.14 4.77 10.83
CA MET A 514 -13.96 5.40 9.80
C MET A 514 -15.45 5.20 10.09
N SER A 515 -15.88 3.94 10.35
CA SER A 515 -17.28 3.62 10.65
C SER A 515 -17.76 4.25 11.95
N PHE A 516 -16.88 4.38 12.95
CA PHE A 516 -17.14 5.11 14.19
C PHE A 516 -17.49 6.57 13.94
N PHE A 517 -16.65 7.30 13.20
CA PHE A 517 -16.89 8.72 12.91
C PHE A 517 -18.12 8.94 12.02
N VAL A 518 -18.40 8.03 11.08
CA VAL A 518 -19.66 8.04 10.29
C VAL A 518 -20.87 7.98 11.22
N THR A 519 -20.87 7.01 12.13
CA THR A 519 -22.03 6.75 12.99
C THR A 519 -22.21 7.87 14.01
N ALA A 520 -21.11 8.40 14.55
CA ALA A 520 -21.14 9.58 15.42
C ALA A 520 -21.68 10.82 14.70
N ALA A 521 -21.23 11.08 13.46
CA ALA A 521 -21.76 12.19 12.64
C ALA A 521 -23.26 12.02 12.38
N LEU A 522 -23.73 10.81 12.08
CA LEU A 522 -25.15 10.52 11.90
C LEU A 522 -25.97 10.74 13.16
N GLY A 523 -25.43 10.39 14.34
CA GLY A 523 -26.08 10.67 15.62
C GLY A 523 -26.32 12.17 15.84
N VAL A 524 -25.33 13.00 15.51
CA VAL A 524 -25.46 14.47 15.57
C VAL A 524 -26.43 14.99 14.51
N LEU A 525 -26.40 14.46 13.28
CA LEU A 525 -27.36 14.83 12.23
C LEU A 525 -28.81 14.50 12.62
N TYR A 526 -29.06 13.39 13.32
CA TYR A 526 -30.40 13.07 13.81
C TYR A 526 -30.91 14.04 14.88
N THR A 527 -30.00 14.60 15.67
CA THR A 527 -30.33 15.66 16.62
C THR A 527 -30.77 16.91 15.88
N LEU A 528 -30.08 17.28 14.79
CA LEU A 528 -30.46 18.40 13.92
C LEU A 528 -31.83 18.18 13.24
N LEU A 529 -32.11 16.96 12.80
CA LEU A 529 -33.39 16.61 12.17
C LEU A 529 -34.53 16.38 13.16
N HIS A 530 -34.32 16.61 14.46
CA HIS A 530 -35.35 16.44 15.52
C HIS A 530 -35.96 15.04 15.58
N THR A 531 -35.24 14.03 15.09
CA THR A 531 -35.66 12.62 15.02
C THR A 531 -34.82 11.71 15.92
N TYR A 532 -34.09 12.32 16.86
CA TYR A 532 -33.23 11.66 17.83
C TYR A 532 -34.05 10.87 18.86
N SER A 533 -33.73 9.59 19.03
CA SER A 533 -34.20 8.76 20.15
C SER A 533 -33.21 7.62 20.41
N LEU A 534 -33.13 7.14 21.66
CA LEU A 534 -32.27 6.01 22.01
C LEU A 534 -32.62 4.75 21.20
N SER A 535 -33.91 4.53 20.94
CA SER A 535 -34.39 3.45 20.08
C SER A 535 -33.85 3.55 18.65
N VAL A 536 -33.74 4.76 18.09
CA VAL A 536 -33.18 4.97 16.74
C VAL A 536 -31.70 4.60 16.69
N LEU A 537 -30.94 4.87 17.74
CA LEU A 537 -29.52 4.53 17.77
C LEU A 537 -29.27 3.04 18.02
N VAL A 538 -30.06 2.38 18.87
CA VAL A 538 -30.00 0.92 19.03
C VAL A 538 -30.38 0.22 17.72
N LEU A 539 -31.43 0.71 17.05
CA LEU A 539 -31.84 0.22 15.73
C LEU A 539 -30.69 0.30 14.71
N ARG A 540 -29.73 1.24 14.85
CA ARG A 540 -28.54 1.26 13.98
C ARG A 540 -27.65 0.05 14.11
N VAL A 541 -27.47 -0.42 15.34
CA VAL A 541 -26.66 -1.59 15.60
C VAL A 541 -27.34 -2.81 14.98
N GLU A 542 -28.66 -2.93 15.15
CA GLU A 542 -29.48 -4.00 14.58
C GLU A 542 -29.48 -3.98 13.05
N GLU A 543 -29.74 -2.82 12.42
CA GLU A 543 -29.71 -2.64 10.96
C GLU A 543 -28.33 -2.95 10.38
N THR A 544 -27.26 -2.55 11.07
CA THR A 544 -25.88 -2.83 10.64
C THR A 544 -25.56 -4.32 10.77
N ALA A 545 -25.97 -4.96 11.86
CA ALA A 545 -25.81 -6.39 12.05
C ALA A 545 -26.56 -7.19 10.98
N LEU A 546 -27.82 -6.82 10.72
CA LEU A 546 -28.65 -7.42 9.68
C LEU A 546 -28.03 -7.26 8.29
N GLY A 547 -27.65 -6.03 7.92
CA GLY A 547 -27.03 -5.77 6.62
C GLY A 547 -25.73 -6.53 6.43
N ALA A 548 -24.89 -6.63 7.46
CA ALA A 548 -23.66 -7.42 7.42
C ALA A 548 -23.96 -8.92 7.27
N ALA A 549 -24.94 -9.43 8.03
CA ALA A 549 -25.38 -10.82 7.95
C ALA A 549 -25.93 -11.17 6.55
N CYS A 550 -26.84 -10.36 5.99
CA CYS A 550 -27.37 -10.54 4.65
C CYS A 550 -26.27 -10.51 3.58
N GLY A 551 -25.29 -9.61 3.73
CA GLY A 551 -24.14 -9.55 2.83
C GLY A 551 -23.25 -10.79 2.90
N ILE A 552 -22.99 -11.30 4.11
CA ILE A 552 -22.23 -12.55 4.32
C ILE A 552 -22.98 -13.75 3.74
N VAL A 553 -24.30 -13.85 3.97
CA VAL A 553 -25.15 -14.92 3.44
C VAL A 553 -25.14 -14.89 1.91
N ALA A 554 -25.29 -13.72 1.29
CA ALA A 554 -25.22 -13.57 -0.16
C ALA A 554 -23.84 -13.97 -0.69
N ALA A 555 -22.75 -13.54 -0.03
CA ALA A 555 -21.39 -13.90 -0.43
C ALA A 555 -21.05 -15.39 -0.23
N ALA A 556 -21.72 -16.07 0.70
CA ALA A 556 -21.52 -17.49 1.00
C ALA A 556 -22.38 -18.42 0.12
N LEU A 557 -23.58 -17.98 -0.28
CA LEU A 557 -24.54 -18.81 -1.01
C LEU A 557 -24.66 -18.46 -2.51
N VAL A 558 -24.46 -17.20 -2.89
CA VAL A 558 -24.64 -16.74 -4.28
C VAL A 558 -23.28 -16.64 -4.96
N LEU A 559 -22.96 -17.57 -5.86
CA LEU A 559 -21.69 -17.61 -6.60
C LEU A 559 -20.46 -17.50 -5.67
N PRO A 560 -20.28 -18.39 -4.68
CA PRO A 560 -19.26 -18.24 -3.65
C PRO A 560 -17.83 -18.28 -4.22
N VAL A 561 -17.00 -17.33 -3.81
CA VAL A 561 -15.55 -17.38 -4.02
C VAL A 561 -14.92 -17.78 -2.70
N ARG A 562 -14.53 -19.05 -2.58
CA ARG A 562 -13.80 -19.53 -1.42
C ARG A 562 -12.47 -18.79 -1.34
N THR A 563 -12.18 -18.16 -0.20
CA THR A 563 -10.93 -17.41 0.05
C THR A 563 -9.69 -18.25 -0.30
N ASP A 564 -9.75 -19.56 -0.08
CA ASP A 564 -8.67 -20.49 -0.39
C ASP A 564 -8.33 -20.54 -1.89
N ARG A 565 -9.33 -20.51 -2.80
CA ARG A 565 -9.10 -20.58 -4.24
C ARG A 565 -8.42 -19.32 -4.79
N ARG A 566 -8.90 -18.14 -4.38
CA ARG A 566 -8.29 -16.87 -4.83
C ARG A 566 -6.88 -16.70 -4.27
N THR A 567 -6.65 -17.14 -3.03
CA THR A 567 -5.32 -17.12 -2.42
C THR A 567 -4.37 -18.06 -3.17
N ASN A 568 -4.82 -19.26 -3.55
CA ASN A 568 -4.02 -20.20 -4.34
C ASN A 568 -3.72 -19.66 -5.75
N GLU A 569 -4.69 -19.02 -6.41
CA GLU A 569 -4.46 -18.35 -7.71
C GLU A 569 -3.38 -17.27 -7.61
N LEU A 570 -3.47 -16.39 -6.60
CA LEU A 570 -2.47 -15.34 -6.37
C LEU A 570 -1.11 -15.93 -5.96
N LEU A 571 -1.09 -17.01 -5.17
CA LEU A 571 0.12 -17.72 -4.80
C LEU A 571 0.81 -18.33 -6.03
N ALA A 572 0.06 -18.97 -6.92
CA ALA A 572 0.57 -19.50 -8.17
C ALA A 572 1.16 -18.38 -9.04
N THR A 573 0.47 -17.24 -9.16
CA THR A 573 1.02 -16.07 -9.86
C THR A 573 2.33 -15.59 -9.25
N VAL A 574 2.45 -15.53 -7.92
CA VAL A 574 3.72 -15.16 -7.25
C VAL A 574 4.82 -16.17 -7.57
N LEU A 575 4.54 -17.46 -7.52
CA LEU A 575 5.52 -18.52 -7.82
C LEU A 575 5.95 -18.48 -9.29
N GLU A 576 5.03 -18.26 -10.22
CA GLU A 576 5.30 -18.07 -11.65
C GLU A 576 6.22 -16.87 -11.89
N ARG A 577 5.90 -15.70 -11.32
CA ARG A 577 6.75 -14.49 -11.44
C ARG A 577 8.10 -14.68 -10.76
N LEU A 578 8.15 -15.34 -9.61
CA LEU A 578 9.40 -15.66 -8.91
C LEU A 578 10.29 -16.56 -9.77
N ARG A 579 9.70 -17.57 -10.40
CA ARG A 579 10.40 -18.47 -11.33
C ARG A 579 10.96 -17.68 -12.51
N GLY A 580 10.14 -16.86 -13.17
CA GLY A 580 10.55 -16.06 -14.33
C GLY A 580 11.74 -15.13 -14.03
N VAL A 581 11.64 -14.33 -12.97
CA VAL A 581 12.73 -13.41 -12.55
C VAL A 581 14.01 -14.18 -12.22
N THR A 582 13.88 -15.30 -11.49
CA THR A 582 15.04 -16.11 -11.09
C THR A 582 15.71 -16.73 -12.29
N GLU A 583 14.93 -17.24 -13.25
CA GLU A 583 15.42 -17.85 -14.49
C GLU A 583 16.17 -16.83 -15.34
N ALA A 584 15.55 -15.69 -15.61
CA ALA A 584 16.13 -14.62 -16.39
C ALA A 584 17.42 -14.07 -15.74
N ALA A 585 17.41 -13.84 -14.43
CA ALA A 585 18.59 -13.36 -13.71
C ALA A 585 19.75 -14.37 -13.74
N VAL A 586 19.47 -15.67 -13.57
CA VAL A 586 20.50 -16.71 -13.62
C VAL A 586 21.06 -16.88 -15.04
N GLU A 587 20.21 -16.82 -16.07
CA GLU A 587 20.64 -16.90 -17.47
C GLU A 587 21.55 -15.72 -17.84
N GLN A 588 21.18 -14.48 -17.49
CA GLN A 588 21.99 -13.30 -17.73
C GLN A 588 23.33 -13.35 -16.96
N LEU A 589 23.32 -13.77 -15.68
CA LEU A 589 24.55 -14.02 -14.90
C LEU A 589 25.42 -15.16 -15.47
N SER A 590 24.82 -16.04 -16.27
CA SER A 590 25.53 -17.12 -16.97
C SER A 590 26.00 -16.72 -18.37
N GLY A 591 25.74 -15.48 -18.82
CA GLY A 591 26.20 -14.93 -20.09
C GLY A 591 25.16 -14.87 -21.21
N ALA A 592 23.88 -15.07 -20.90
CA ALA A 592 22.78 -14.81 -21.85
C ALA A 592 22.63 -13.30 -22.14
N PRO A 593 21.99 -12.91 -23.26
CA PRO A 593 21.74 -11.50 -23.56
C PRO A 593 20.93 -10.82 -22.45
N PRO A 594 21.18 -9.53 -22.19
CA PRO A 594 20.47 -8.79 -21.16
C PRO A 594 18.98 -8.65 -21.51
N VAL A 595 18.15 -8.85 -20.50
CA VAL A 595 16.69 -8.64 -20.53
C VAL A 595 16.31 -7.67 -19.40
N ASP A 596 15.14 -7.01 -19.48
CA ASP A 596 14.70 -6.09 -18.42
C ASP A 596 14.30 -6.89 -17.15
N LEU A 597 15.27 -7.10 -16.26
CA LEU A 597 15.07 -7.85 -15.03
C LEU A 597 14.39 -7.00 -13.95
N LEU A 598 14.47 -5.67 -14.07
CA LEU A 598 13.83 -4.75 -13.15
C LEU A 598 12.31 -4.79 -13.30
N GLU A 599 11.80 -4.83 -14.53
CA GLU A 599 10.37 -4.98 -14.80
C GLU A 599 9.83 -6.30 -14.28
N GLN A 600 10.50 -7.43 -14.55
CA GLN A 600 10.07 -8.72 -14.03
C GLN A 600 10.11 -8.75 -12.48
N ALA A 601 11.13 -8.17 -11.86
CA ALA A 601 11.22 -8.03 -10.41
C ALA A 601 10.05 -7.21 -9.83
N ARG A 602 9.56 -6.21 -10.56
CA ARG A 602 8.39 -5.40 -10.19
C ARG A 602 7.09 -6.18 -10.31
N ASP A 603 6.92 -6.96 -11.37
CA ASP A 603 5.77 -7.85 -11.53
C ASP A 603 5.65 -8.83 -10.35
N LEU A 604 6.79 -9.35 -9.88
CA LEU A 604 6.86 -10.18 -8.69
C LEU A 604 6.43 -9.43 -7.43
N ASP A 605 6.92 -8.21 -7.20
CA ASP A 605 6.55 -7.39 -6.04
C ASP A 605 5.05 -7.03 -6.05
N GLN A 606 4.49 -6.71 -7.21
CA GLN A 606 3.07 -6.43 -7.37
C GLN A 606 2.22 -7.68 -7.08
N ALA A 607 2.60 -8.83 -7.62
CA ALA A 607 1.92 -10.11 -7.34
C ALA A 607 1.98 -10.44 -5.83
N LEU A 608 3.13 -10.21 -5.18
CA LEU A 608 3.30 -10.44 -3.75
C LEU A 608 2.47 -9.45 -2.91
N ALA A 609 2.38 -8.19 -3.32
CA ALA A 609 1.52 -7.19 -2.69
C ALA A 609 0.04 -7.59 -2.77
N ASP A 610 -0.41 -8.11 -3.92
CA ASP A 610 -1.77 -8.60 -4.12
C ASP A 610 -2.05 -9.84 -3.25
N LEU A 611 -1.10 -10.77 -3.15
CA LEU A 611 -1.19 -11.93 -2.25
C LEU A 611 -1.25 -11.51 -0.77
N ARG A 612 -0.40 -10.56 -0.35
CA ARG A 612 -0.42 -9.99 1.02
C ARG A 612 -1.77 -9.35 1.33
N ALA A 613 -2.34 -8.59 0.39
CA ALA A 613 -3.65 -7.98 0.55
C ALA A 613 -4.76 -9.03 0.69
N ALA A 614 -4.73 -10.08 -0.14
CA ALA A 614 -5.71 -11.17 -0.11
C ALA A 614 -5.60 -12.07 1.14
N THR A 615 -4.39 -12.22 1.70
CA THR A 615 -4.14 -13.01 2.91
C THR A 615 -4.35 -12.22 4.21
N GLN A 616 -4.51 -10.89 4.14
CA GLN A 616 -4.77 -10.03 5.29
C GLN A 616 -5.94 -10.48 6.19
N PRO A 617 -7.09 -10.95 5.65
CA PRO A 617 -8.18 -11.48 6.48
C PRO A 617 -7.79 -12.75 7.24
N LEU A 618 -6.97 -13.62 6.62
CA LEU A 618 -6.51 -14.87 7.23
C LEU A 618 -5.48 -14.61 8.34
N THR A 619 -4.66 -13.58 8.20
CA THR A 619 -3.62 -13.22 9.17
C THR A 619 -4.12 -12.32 10.31
N HIS A 620 -5.40 -11.95 10.31
CA HIS A 620 -6.02 -11.07 11.28
C HIS A 620 -6.07 -11.69 12.69
N PRO A 621 -5.86 -10.92 13.78
CA PRO A 621 -5.83 -11.45 15.15
C PRO A 621 -7.12 -12.15 15.59
N VAL A 622 -8.25 -11.74 15.02
CA VAL A 622 -9.60 -12.21 15.36
C VAL A 622 -9.94 -13.53 14.64
N THR A 623 -9.14 -13.98 13.68
CA THR A 623 -9.42 -15.22 12.96
C THR A 623 -9.31 -16.42 13.93
N PRO A 624 -10.36 -17.25 14.06
CA PRO A 624 -10.40 -18.32 15.06
C PRO A 624 -9.38 -19.45 14.79
N LEU A 625 -8.87 -19.55 13.55
CA LEU A 625 -7.94 -20.59 13.12
C LEU A 625 -6.48 -20.14 13.27
N ARG A 626 -5.93 -20.23 14.49
CA ARG A 626 -4.55 -19.82 14.80
C ARG A 626 -3.50 -20.51 13.92
N SER A 627 -3.61 -21.82 13.72
CA SER A 627 -2.67 -22.58 12.86
C SER A 627 -2.65 -22.06 11.41
N ARG A 628 -3.81 -21.79 10.80
CA ARG A 628 -3.86 -21.24 9.43
C ARG A 628 -3.26 -19.84 9.35
N ARG A 629 -3.46 -19.02 10.37
CA ARG A 629 -2.88 -17.67 10.47
C ARG A 629 -1.35 -17.74 10.53
N ASP A 630 -0.79 -18.63 11.32
CA ASP A 630 0.66 -18.77 11.48
C ASP A 630 1.30 -19.33 10.20
N THR A 631 0.68 -20.33 9.57
CA THR A 631 1.11 -20.84 8.26
C THR A 631 1.08 -19.75 7.18
N ALA A 632 0.00 -18.96 7.09
CA ALA A 632 -0.11 -17.90 6.10
C ALA A 632 0.97 -16.81 6.31
N ARG A 633 1.25 -16.42 7.56
CA ARG A 633 2.33 -15.47 7.88
C ARG A 633 3.70 -16.02 7.50
N TYR A 634 3.94 -17.29 7.79
CA TYR A 634 5.20 -17.95 7.49
C TYR A 634 5.43 -18.07 5.98
N VAL A 635 4.42 -18.50 5.22
CA VAL A 635 4.47 -18.58 3.75
C VAL A 635 4.70 -17.21 3.13
N VAL A 636 3.94 -16.19 3.55
CA VAL A 636 4.15 -14.83 3.05
C VAL A 636 5.59 -14.39 3.33
N ALA A 637 6.07 -14.47 4.58
CA ALA A 637 7.44 -14.07 4.94
C ALA A 637 8.53 -14.80 4.14
N LEU A 638 8.36 -16.10 3.87
CA LEU A 638 9.26 -16.86 2.99
C LEU A 638 9.24 -16.31 1.56
N LEU A 639 8.06 -16.01 1.01
CA LEU A 639 7.94 -15.40 -0.32
C LEU A 639 8.54 -13.99 -0.37
N GLU A 640 8.43 -13.19 0.70
CA GLU A 640 9.12 -11.89 0.79
C GLU A 640 10.64 -12.07 0.76
N THR A 641 11.14 -13.10 1.46
CA THR A 641 12.55 -13.45 1.48
C THR A 641 13.03 -13.92 0.11
N CYS A 642 12.24 -14.76 -0.58
CA CYS A 642 12.50 -15.18 -1.96
C CYS A 642 12.52 -13.97 -2.91
N ALA A 643 11.53 -13.09 -2.82
CA ALA A 643 11.44 -11.89 -3.65
C ALA A 643 12.63 -10.95 -3.41
N TYR A 644 13.04 -10.72 -2.16
CA TYR A 644 14.25 -9.94 -1.84
C TYR A 644 15.50 -10.51 -2.53
N HIS A 645 15.70 -11.83 -2.47
CA HIS A 645 16.85 -12.48 -3.09
C HIS A 645 16.77 -12.49 -4.62
N ALA A 646 15.58 -12.72 -5.20
CA ALA A 646 15.36 -12.60 -6.64
C ALA A 646 15.64 -11.18 -7.15
N ARG A 647 15.15 -10.14 -6.45
CA ARG A 647 15.45 -8.72 -6.74
C ARG A 647 16.94 -8.42 -6.64
N SER A 648 17.60 -8.92 -5.60
CA SER A 648 19.04 -8.73 -5.43
C SER A 648 19.86 -9.40 -6.54
N LEU A 649 19.41 -10.56 -7.03
CA LEU A 649 20.01 -11.26 -8.18
C LEU A 649 19.78 -10.48 -9.47
N ALA A 650 18.55 -10.06 -9.75
CA ALA A 650 18.18 -9.22 -10.88
C ALA A 650 19.03 -7.94 -10.93
N ALA A 651 19.11 -7.20 -9.82
CA ALA A 651 19.94 -5.99 -9.72
C ALA A 651 21.43 -6.25 -9.94
N THR A 652 21.94 -7.43 -9.56
CA THR A 652 23.35 -7.79 -9.82
C THR A 652 23.58 -8.21 -11.27
N ALA A 653 22.61 -8.88 -11.90
CA ALA A 653 22.66 -9.30 -13.30
C ALA A 653 22.61 -8.12 -14.27
N GLU A 654 21.83 -7.08 -13.95
CA GLU A 654 21.76 -5.81 -14.69
C GLU A 654 23.09 -5.05 -14.74
N LEU A 655 23.97 -5.25 -13.75
CA LEU A 655 25.28 -4.60 -13.70
C LEU A 655 26.34 -5.32 -14.58
N LEU A 656 26.02 -6.51 -15.09
CA LEU A 656 26.96 -7.35 -15.83
C LEU A 656 27.39 -6.76 -17.20
N PRO A 657 26.50 -6.13 -17.99
CA PRO A 657 26.89 -5.51 -19.27
C PRO A 657 27.81 -4.28 -19.10
N THR A 658 27.76 -3.61 -17.94
CA THR A 658 28.43 -2.32 -17.71
C THR A 658 29.70 -2.43 -16.86
N HIS A 659 29.88 -3.50 -16.08
CA HIS A 659 31.07 -3.69 -15.24
C HIS A 659 32.04 -4.75 -15.79
N PRO A 660 33.25 -4.35 -16.26
CA PRO A 660 34.25 -5.28 -16.79
C PRO A 660 34.84 -6.26 -15.75
N SER A 661 34.59 -6.04 -14.45
CA SER A 661 35.02 -6.92 -13.36
C SER A 661 34.03 -8.04 -13.03
N ILE A 662 32.83 -8.04 -13.63
CA ILE A 662 31.81 -9.07 -13.41
C ILE A 662 31.87 -10.05 -14.57
N ALA A 663 32.50 -11.21 -14.34
CA ALA A 663 32.53 -12.28 -15.33
C ALA A 663 31.28 -13.16 -15.19
N ALA A 664 30.64 -13.46 -16.32
CA ALA A 664 29.60 -14.47 -16.40
C ALA A 664 30.16 -15.86 -16.01
N ASP A 665 29.44 -16.60 -15.16
CA ASP A 665 29.82 -17.96 -14.76
C ASP A 665 28.76 -18.97 -15.24
N PRO A 666 29.05 -19.79 -16.27
CA PRO A 666 28.09 -20.76 -16.81
C PRO A 666 27.71 -21.86 -15.82
N ARG A 667 28.42 -22.02 -14.69
CA ARG A 667 28.05 -22.98 -13.65
C ARG A 667 26.83 -22.53 -12.85
N LEU A 668 26.52 -21.22 -12.82
CA LEU A 668 25.34 -20.68 -12.15
C LEU A 668 24.04 -21.28 -12.72
N ARG A 669 24.01 -21.60 -14.02
CA ARG A 669 22.88 -22.29 -14.66
C ARG A 669 22.52 -23.61 -13.98
N ARG A 670 23.50 -24.39 -13.50
CA ARG A 670 23.25 -25.65 -12.76
C ARG A 670 22.65 -25.40 -11.38
N ALA A 671 23.12 -24.36 -10.69
CA ALA A 671 22.56 -23.96 -9.40
C ALA A 671 21.12 -23.45 -9.55
N GLY A 672 20.86 -22.61 -10.55
CA GLY A 672 19.52 -22.11 -10.86
C GLY A 672 18.55 -23.22 -11.26
N ALA A 673 18.99 -24.24 -12.00
CA ALA A 673 18.13 -25.35 -12.41
C ALA A 673 17.46 -26.06 -11.21
N ARG A 674 18.17 -26.24 -10.08
CA ARG A 674 17.58 -26.82 -8.85
C ARG A 674 16.49 -25.92 -8.28
N ILE A 675 16.77 -24.63 -8.16
CA ILE A 675 15.84 -23.64 -7.61
C ILE A 675 14.58 -23.57 -8.49
N LEU A 676 14.75 -23.48 -9.81
CA LEU A 676 13.65 -23.43 -10.78
C LEU A 676 12.81 -24.70 -10.77
N HIS A 677 13.44 -25.88 -10.64
CA HIS A 677 12.75 -27.15 -10.45
C HIS A 677 11.92 -27.13 -9.17
N ASN A 678 12.49 -26.68 -8.05
CA ASN A 678 11.79 -26.63 -6.76
C ASN A 678 10.61 -25.65 -6.78
N ILE A 679 10.76 -24.47 -7.39
CA ILE A 679 9.64 -23.52 -7.57
C ILE A 679 8.55 -24.16 -8.43
N GLY A 680 8.91 -24.82 -9.54
CA GLY A 680 7.96 -25.51 -10.41
C GLY A 680 7.23 -26.67 -9.73
N ALA A 681 7.92 -27.44 -8.87
CA ALA A 681 7.31 -28.51 -8.09
C ALA A 681 6.27 -27.98 -7.08
N ILE A 682 6.59 -26.86 -6.42
CA ILE A 682 5.67 -26.18 -5.50
C ILE A 682 4.48 -25.59 -6.25
N ASP A 683 4.70 -24.94 -7.40
CA ASP A 683 3.64 -24.39 -8.24
C ASP A 683 2.67 -25.48 -8.73
N ALA A 684 3.22 -26.61 -9.23
CA ALA A 684 2.42 -27.77 -9.62
C ALA A 684 1.61 -28.35 -8.44
N ARG A 685 2.15 -28.30 -7.22
CA ARG A 685 1.45 -28.74 -6.00
C ARG A 685 0.33 -27.79 -5.58
N VAL A 686 0.52 -26.48 -5.75
CA VAL A 686 -0.49 -25.45 -5.48
C VAL A 686 -1.63 -25.53 -6.51
N ALA A 687 -1.30 -25.84 -7.77
CA ALA A 687 -2.27 -26.03 -8.84
C ALA A 687 -3.06 -27.35 -8.71
N ASP A 688 -2.39 -28.45 -8.32
CA ASP A 688 -2.99 -29.76 -8.09
C ASP A 688 -2.44 -30.42 -6.81
N GLU A 689 -3.30 -30.57 -5.80
CA GLU A 689 -3.00 -31.27 -4.54
C GLU A 689 -2.68 -32.77 -4.72
N ARG A 690 -2.79 -33.32 -5.93
CA ARG A 690 -2.37 -34.70 -6.26
C ARG A 690 -1.02 -34.77 -6.96
N SER A 691 -0.39 -33.63 -7.26
CA SER A 691 0.93 -33.60 -7.86
C SER A 691 1.95 -34.35 -6.98
N THR A 692 2.70 -35.24 -7.62
CA THR A 692 3.80 -36.03 -7.03
C THR A 692 5.17 -35.40 -7.26
N ALA A 693 5.22 -34.16 -7.78
CA ALA A 693 6.48 -33.45 -7.97
C ALA A 693 7.17 -33.22 -6.62
N GLU A 694 8.41 -33.70 -6.51
CA GLU A 694 9.20 -33.61 -5.28
C GLU A 694 10.15 -32.41 -5.33
N VAL A 695 10.23 -31.72 -4.19
CA VAL A 695 11.23 -30.67 -3.93
C VAL A 695 12.56 -31.36 -3.61
N LEU A 696 13.60 -30.99 -4.35
CA LEU A 696 14.93 -31.55 -4.21
C LEU A 696 15.71 -30.80 -3.13
N ALA A 697 16.09 -31.50 -2.06
CA ALA A 697 17.08 -31.04 -1.10
C ALA A 697 18.47 -31.59 -1.47
N GLY A 698 19.52 -30.80 -1.29
CA GLY A 698 20.88 -31.23 -1.64
C GLY A 698 21.97 -30.38 -0.97
N PRO A 699 23.25 -30.65 -1.26
CA PRO A 699 24.37 -29.88 -0.70
C PRO A 699 24.24 -28.40 -1.08
N SER A 700 24.84 -27.53 -0.26
CA SER A 700 24.82 -26.07 -0.47
C SER A 700 25.25 -25.72 -1.91
N VAL A 701 24.58 -24.75 -2.52
CA VAL A 701 24.89 -24.17 -3.83
C VAL A 701 26.36 -23.77 -3.93
N ALA A 702 26.93 -23.23 -2.85
CA ALA A 702 28.35 -22.90 -2.76
C ALA A 702 29.27 -24.14 -2.88
N ALA A 703 28.84 -25.30 -2.35
CA ALA A 703 29.57 -26.57 -2.52
C ALA A 703 29.47 -27.12 -3.94
N LEU A 704 28.35 -26.92 -4.64
CA LEU A 704 28.16 -27.33 -6.03
C LEU A 704 29.07 -26.58 -7.02
N LEU A 705 29.52 -25.38 -6.67
CA LEU A 705 30.37 -24.58 -7.54
C LEU A 705 31.88 -24.78 -7.33
N LYS A 706 32.31 -25.41 -6.23
CA LYS A 706 33.75 -25.60 -5.90
C LYS A 706 34.54 -26.14 -7.11
N PRO A 707 35.72 -25.59 -7.42
CA PRO A 707 36.57 -26.15 -8.46
C PRO A 707 37.05 -27.54 -8.05
N GLY A 708 36.93 -28.53 -8.96
CA GLY A 708 37.54 -29.85 -8.79
C GLY A 708 39.06 -29.88 -8.93
N VAL A 709 39.71 -28.72 -9.13
CA VAL A 709 41.16 -28.59 -9.39
C VAL A 709 41.79 -27.68 -8.32
N PRO A 710 42.73 -28.18 -7.50
CA PRO A 710 43.49 -27.36 -6.56
C PRO A 710 44.29 -26.29 -7.32
N GLY A 711 44.13 -25.01 -6.96
CA GLY A 711 44.93 -23.90 -7.51
C GLY A 711 44.20 -22.87 -8.38
N THR A 712 42.88 -22.96 -8.55
CA THR A 712 42.09 -21.88 -9.17
C THR A 712 41.88 -20.72 -8.19
N PRO A 713 41.96 -19.45 -8.62
CA PRO A 713 41.79 -18.29 -7.74
C PRO A 713 40.46 -18.35 -6.99
N ARG A 714 40.46 -17.92 -5.72
CA ARG A 714 39.21 -17.66 -4.97
C ARG A 714 38.36 -16.68 -5.77
N TYR A 715 37.08 -17.02 -5.93
CA TYR A 715 36.06 -16.25 -6.64
C TYR A 715 36.14 -14.74 -6.34
N GLY A 716 35.82 -13.91 -7.34
CA GLY A 716 35.59 -12.48 -7.12
C GLY A 716 34.45 -12.27 -6.12
N ARG A 717 34.51 -11.20 -5.32
CA ARG A 717 33.53 -10.91 -4.25
C ARG A 717 32.08 -10.81 -4.74
N VAL A 718 31.88 -10.45 -6.01
CA VAL A 718 30.56 -10.40 -6.67
C VAL A 718 30.00 -11.81 -6.88
N THR A 719 30.81 -12.78 -7.30
CA THR A 719 30.38 -14.18 -7.45
C THR A 719 30.00 -14.78 -6.10
N ASP A 720 30.74 -14.47 -5.02
CA ASP A 720 30.39 -14.86 -3.65
C ASP A 720 29.07 -14.22 -3.17
N ARG A 721 28.76 -13.00 -3.61
CA ARG A 721 27.48 -12.32 -3.34
C ARG A 721 26.31 -12.98 -4.09
N VAL A 722 26.49 -13.28 -5.38
CA VAL A 722 25.49 -13.99 -6.19
C VAL A 722 25.22 -15.38 -5.61
N LEU A 723 26.27 -16.11 -5.27
CA LEU A 723 26.18 -17.43 -4.64
C LEU A 723 25.41 -17.43 -3.33
N ARG A 724 25.60 -16.40 -2.50
CA ARG A 724 24.83 -16.22 -1.26
C ARG A 724 23.35 -16.00 -1.54
N HIS A 725 23.01 -15.14 -2.50
CA HIS A 725 21.60 -14.90 -2.85
C HIS A 725 20.94 -16.15 -3.42
N LEU A 726 21.63 -16.93 -4.26
CA LEU A 726 21.13 -18.21 -4.76
C LEU A 726 20.95 -19.24 -3.65
N GLN A 727 21.93 -19.36 -2.73
CA GLN A 727 21.82 -20.26 -1.58
C GLN A 727 20.62 -19.93 -0.71
N ARG A 728 20.40 -18.64 -0.39
CA ARG A 728 19.27 -18.22 0.46
C ARG A 728 17.93 -18.35 -0.25
N LEU A 729 17.89 -18.10 -1.56
CA LEU A 729 16.71 -18.33 -2.37
C LEU A 729 16.33 -19.81 -2.37
N ASP A 730 17.32 -20.71 -2.55
CA ASP A 730 17.13 -22.16 -2.47
C ASP A 730 16.60 -22.61 -1.09
N GLU A 731 17.21 -22.15 0.00
CA GLU A 731 16.76 -22.42 1.37
C GLU A 731 15.31 -21.95 1.62
N ALA A 732 14.97 -20.73 1.18
CA ALA A 732 13.64 -20.18 1.34
C ALA A 732 12.58 -20.93 0.50
N VAL A 733 12.92 -21.31 -0.74
CA VAL A 733 12.05 -22.12 -1.61
C VAL A 733 11.82 -23.51 -1.01
N VAL A 734 12.88 -24.18 -0.51
CA VAL A 734 12.73 -25.47 0.19
C VAL A 734 11.89 -25.29 1.46
N GLY A 735 12.04 -24.18 2.17
CA GLY A 735 11.24 -23.82 3.34
C GLY A 735 9.74 -23.69 3.06
N LEU A 736 9.33 -23.41 1.81
CA LEU A 736 7.93 -23.36 1.38
C LEU A 736 7.31 -24.76 1.22
N ALA A 737 8.10 -25.82 1.05
CA ALA A 737 7.59 -27.16 0.78
C ALA A 737 6.71 -27.69 1.91
N ARG A 738 7.17 -27.60 3.16
CA ARG A 738 6.45 -28.08 4.35
C ARG A 738 5.10 -27.36 4.58
N PRO A 739 5.01 -26.01 4.62
CA PRO A 739 3.75 -25.32 4.85
C PRO A 739 2.75 -25.48 3.70
N LEU A 740 3.22 -25.72 2.46
CA LEU A 740 2.38 -25.97 1.29
C LEU A 740 2.11 -27.46 1.02
N GLY A 741 2.65 -28.35 1.86
CA GLY A 741 2.46 -29.79 1.74
C GLY A 741 3.06 -30.40 0.47
N ALA A 742 4.13 -29.82 -0.07
CA ALA A 742 4.90 -30.40 -1.17
C ALA A 742 5.87 -31.48 -0.62
N PRO A 743 5.92 -32.67 -1.23
CA PRO A 743 6.84 -33.72 -0.79
C PRO A 743 8.29 -33.29 -1.05
N VAL A 744 9.18 -33.58 -0.09
CA VAL A 744 10.62 -33.31 -0.20
C VAL A 744 11.32 -34.63 -0.44
N ALA A 745 12.12 -34.72 -1.51
CA ALA A 745 12.90 -35.90 -1.82
C ALA A 745 13.93 -36.15 -0.70
N GLU A 746 14.06 -37.40 -0.25
CA GLU A 746 15.12 -37.77 0.70
C GLU A 746 16.50 -37.53 0.06
N PRO A 747 17.46 -36.97 0.81
CA PRO A 747 18.80 -36.71 0.29
C PRO A 747 19.44 -38.04 -0.14
N LYS A 748 19.75 -38.18 -1.43
CA LYS A 748 20.46 -39.33 -1.99
C LYS A 748 21.96 -39.26 -1.77
#